data_AF-A0A930SW67-F1
#
_entry.id   AF-A0A930SW67-F1
#
_cell.length_a   1.000
_cell.length_b   1.000
_cell.length_c   1.000
_cell.angle_alpha   90.00
_cell.angle_beta   90.00
_cell.angle_gamma   90.00
#
_symmetry.space_group_name_H-M   'P 1'
#
loop_
_entity.id
_entity.type
_entity.pdbx_description
1 polymer ?
#
loop_
_entity_poly.entity_id
_entity_poly.type
_entity_poly.pdbx_seq_one_letter_code
_entity_poly.pdbx_strand_id
1 'polypeptide(L)'
;MIVLHLSYFDKQFAFWADTPELAAPATPGQAWPGLLRREMLYQILRQLKLSERPEALHLLTPWLWAPDARGLQLQPWQSQALKLPPGKVLSWLRDWGHLAEPLTATRHGAEITVWYQLLRLAASLVWRQALLPDLQQLDADQWHSRWHALLSNHEHEQLQQLASYLPGVVQALTDSRETPPLDQPLEVLFGALQQLADALVRQDPPGVEAAFKRRRQLPAREAWLQALRRRNGQVQGKPEDLQPLQRQISRWQETVRLLADAPFQLVFQLEEPSEAQPHWFLRLLLQWRQEPGLYIPVDVLWLGLDQQPESLRSRLPAARSFVQAAIAQAGQLCPLLHGLHQHLGPDLHLELNLSQVEQFLACVQDLEQAGFGLRLPAWWLKGATRLRGSASFQGQGYSAGKLSLNAIVEANWQLMLGDEAISIEELRALAAQQAPLLQWRGRWLAVDPEQLAQALAFWQRQQNMQLKDLLALGAAGESAPFELERIQLHGELQEVLERLRGVREPDPIGLPKGFSGTLRPYQERGLNWLAFLSSHGLGACLADDMGLGKTIQTLALIQHFYEQGQTGPYLLVCPSSLLSNWAHEARRFAPQLQLGIHHGPERLRGEALREQIARQTLTITSYALAQRDQADFAQLAWQGVILDEAQNIKNPLTKQSKAVRSLNADWRLVLTGTPVENHVGDLWSLMDFLNPGLLGSQHYFKSHFLTPIQRLRDPQTTQRLHQLTAPFILRRLKSDPAIAPELPEKQEMKVYCPLSREQASLYAAVVQEIENALAGATPGLQRRGLILKALIQLKQICNHPLHFLKESGRFNGRSGKLDRLQEMLAEVLVSGEKALVFTQFAEMGTLLQQALHRATGQEILFLHGGTPVHQRGDLVARFQNEADCPIFVLSLKAGGTGLNLTAASHVFHFDRWWNPAVENQATDRAYRIGQTRRVQVHKLICSGTLEEKIDSLIDEKQALAGQIIGSGEQWLTELDDDQLRDLFQMNQAELAWV
;
A
#
# COMPACT_ATOMS: atom_id res chain seq x y z
N MET A 1 -28.21 -31.47 38.82
CA MET A 1 -28.64 -30.22 38.15
C MET A 1 -27.99 -29.10 38.95
N ILE A 2 -26.90 -28.52 38.43
CA ILE A 2 -26.19 -27.43 39.14
C ILE A 2 -26.85 -26.13 38.68
N VAL A 3 -27.51 -25.42 39.60
CA VAL A 3 -28.06 -24.09 39.34
C VAL A 3 -27.01 -23.08 39.79
N LEU A 4 -26.65 -22.16 38.89
CA LEU A 4 -25.60 -21.16 39.10
C LEU A 4 -26.25 -19.79 39.23
N HIS A 5 -25.92 -19.04 40.29
CA HIS A 5 -26.45 -17.71 40.56
C HIS A 5 -25.35 -16.64 40.54
N LEU A 6 -25.67 -15.46 39.98
CA LEU A 6 -24.81 -14.27 39.99
C LEU A 6 -25.59 -13.08 40.57
N SER A 7 -25.06 -12.46 41.61
CA SER A 7 -25.65 -11.26 42.23
C SER A 7 -24.60 -10.16 42.41
N TYR A 8 -25.05 -8.92 42.61
CA TYR A 8 -24.18 -7.76 42.82
C TYR A 8 -24.35 -7.27 44.25
N PHE A 9 -23.25 -7.21 45.01
CA PHE A 9 -23.25 -6.91 46.43
C PHE A 9 -21.94 -6.22 46.84
N ASP A 10 -22.00 -5.22 47.72
CA ASP A 10 -20.84 -4.44 48.19
C ASP A 10 -19.92 -4.00 47.04
N LYS A 11 -20.52 -3.39 46.02
CA LYS A 11 -19.83 -2.88 44.83
C LYS A 11 -18.99 -3.95 44.09
N GLN A 12 -19.32 -5.25 44.17
CA GLN A 12 -18.67 -6.32 43.41
C GLN A 12 -19.69 -7.42 43.05
N PHE A 13 -19.36 -8.28 42.08
CA PHE A 13 -20.22 -9.42 41.76
C PHE A 13 -19.85 -10.63 42.60
N ALA A 14 -20.87 -11.34 43.10
CA ALA A 14 -20.76 -12.54 43.89
C ALA A 14 -21.42 -13.72 43.17
N PHE A 15 -20.75 -14.87 43.17
CA PHE A 15 -21.19 -16.10 42.51
C PHE A 15 -21.37 -17.23 43.53
N TRP A 16 -22.48 -17.96 43.48
CA TRP A 16 -22.69 -19.14 44.34
C TRP A 16 -23.53 -20.23 43.66
N ALA A 17 -23.43 -21.47 44.16
CA ALA A 17 -24.11 -22.66 43.67
C ALA A 17 -24.44 -23.63 44.83
N ASP A 18 -25.52 -24.41 44.71
CA ASP A 18 -25.89 -25.42 45.73
C ASP A 18 -25.14 -26.76 45.53
N THR A 19 -24.13 -27.00 46.39
CA THR A 19 -23.36 -28.24 46.70
C THR A 19 -22.37 -28.81 45.65
N PRO A 20 -21.40 -29.68 46.05
CA PRO A 20 -20.09 -29.31 46.59
C PRO A 20 -18.92 -29.63 45.62
N GLU A 21 -17.82 -28.91 45.81
CA GLU A 21 -16.49 -29.12 45.23
C GLU A 21 -16.33 -28.96 43.70
N LEU A 22 -15.63 -27.90 43.28
CA LEU A 22 -14.75 -27.97 42.09
C LEU A 22 -13.65 -26.90 42.17
N ALA A 23 -12.44 -27.39 41.94
CA ALA A 23 -11.14 -26.76 42.17
C ALA A 23 -10.72 -25.75 41.09
N ALA A 24 -9.82 -24.85 41.48
CA ALA A 24 -9.13 -23.88 40.63
C ALA A 24 -8.07 -24.52 39.71
N PRO A 25 -7.72 -23.86 38.59
CA PRO A 25 -6.37 -23.95 38.06
C PRO A 25 -5.68 -22.58 37.86
N ALA A 26 -4.37 -22.69 37.66
CA ALA A 26 -3.34 -21.68 37.85
C ALA A 26 -2.84 -21.02 36.54
N THR A 27 -2.26 -19.82 36.72
CA THR A 27 -1.27 -19.06 35.91
C THR A 27 -1.69 -18.35 34.59
N PRO A 28 -1.26 -17.07 34.38
CA PRO A 28 -1.53 -16.24 33.19
C PRO A 28 -0.34 -16.08 32.21
N GLY A 29 -0.62 -15.91 30.91
CA GLY A 29 0.35 -15.65 29.84
C GLY A 29 0.01 -14.41 28.97
N GLN A 30 1.06 -13.67 28.57
CA GLN A 30 1.12 -12.38 27.79
C GLN A 30 0.69 -12.55 26.30
N ALA A 31 0.44 -11.56 25.41
CA ALA A 31 0.97 -10.20 25.17
C ALA A 31 0.11 -9.31 24.20
N TRP A 32 0.13 -7.96 24.40
CA TRP A 32 0.28 -6.74 23.51
C TRP A 32 -0.31 -6.67 22.05
N PRO A 33 -0.49 -5.50 21.36
CA PRO A 33 -0.74 -4.07 21.71
C PRO A 33 -1.77 -3.29 20.80
N GLY A 34 -2.19 -2.05 21.15
CA GLY A 34 -2.69 -1.05 20.15
C GLY A 34 -3.66 0.04 20.64
N LEU A 35 -3.41 1.32 20.33
CA LEU A 35 -4.18 2.49 20.76
C LEU A 35 -5.50 2.68 19.98
N LEU A 36 -6.57 2.98 20.72
CA LEU A 36 -7.95 3.31 20.30
C LEU A 36 -8.07 4.02 18.93
N ARG A 37 -8.53 3.25 17.94
CA ARG A 37 -9.08 3.70 16.65
C ARG A 37 -10.58 3.33 16.60
N ARG A 38 -11.36 3.92 15.69
CA ARG A 38 -12.76 3.48 15.40
C ARG A 38 -12.88 1.96 15.20
N GLU A 39 -11.80 1.34 14.71
CA GLU A 39 -11.63 -0.11 14.53
C GLU A 39 -11.60 -0.92 15.84
N MET A 40 -11.16 -0.35 16.97
CA MET A 40 -11.06 -1.02 18.27
C MET A 40 -12.43 -1.15 18.96
N LEU A 41 -13.25 -0.09 18.86
CA LEU A 41 -14.66 -0.14 19.24
C LEU A 41 -15.40 -1.19 18.37
N TYR A 42 -15.05 -1.28 17.08
CA TYR A 42 -15.58 -2.30 16.16
C TYR A 42 -15.12 -3.72 16.56
N GLN A 43 -13.88 -3.89 17.01
CA GLN A 43 -13.39 -5.18 17.52
C GLN A 43 -14.04 -5.58 18.85
N ILE A 44 -14.30 -4.65 19.77
CA ILE A 44 -15.04 -4.93 21.02
C ILE A 44 -16.48 -5.38 20.70
N LEU A 45 -17.18 -4.69 19.78
CA LEU A 45 -18.53 -5.11 19.32
C LEU A 45 -18.52 -6.43 18.54
N ARG A 46 -17.50 -6.66 17.71
CA ARG A 46 -17.30 -7.91 16.93
C ARG A 46 -16.94 -9.10 17.84
N GLN A 47 -16.15 -8.87 18.89
CA GLN A 47 -15.84 -9.86 19.92
C GLN A 47 -17.06 -10.16 20.82
N LEU A 48 -17.95 -9.18 21.02
CA LEU A 48 -19.25 -9.38 21.68
C LEU A 48 -20.35 -9.92 20.73
N LYS A 49 -20.04 -10.13 19.43
CA LYS A 49 -20.98 -10.53 18.36
C LYS A 49 -22.30 -9.74 18.34
N LEU A 50 -22.28 -8.47 18.73
CA LEU A 50 -23.42 -7.57 18.55
C LEU A 50 -23.38 -7.08 17.09
N SER A 51 -24.43 -7.35 16.31
CA SER A 51 -24.51 -7.09 14.86
C SER A 51 -24.09 -5.68 14.45
N GLU A 52 -23.61 -5.52 13.21
CA GLU A 52 -22.92 -4.36 12.61
C GLU A 52 -23.66 -3.00 12.60
N ARG A 53 -24.76 -2.82 13.34
CA ARG A 53 -25.43 -1.52 13.57
C ARG A 53 -25.87 -1.36 15.04
N PRO A 54 -25.14 -0.60 15.87
CA PRO A 54 -25.46 -0.40 17.29
C PRO A 54 -26.72 0.45 17.54
N GLU A 55 -27.25 1.12 16.51
CA GLU A 55 -28.52 1.86 16.55
C GLU A 55 -29.75 0.94 16.76
N ALA A 56 -29.59 -0.38 16.58
CA ALA A 56 -30.66 -1.38 16.69
C ALA A 56 -30.57 -2.26 17.96
N LEU A 57 -29.79 -1.87 18.98
CA LEU A 57 -29.73 -2.59 20.26
C LEU A 57 -30.95 -2.28 21.12
N HIS A 58 -32.14 -2.66 20.65
CA HIS A 58 -33.32 -2.71 21.51
C HIS A 58 -33.16 -3.86 22.52
N LEU A 59 -33.55 -3.63 23.77
CA LEU A 59 -33.71 -4.69 24.77
C LEU A 59 -34.62 -5.77 24.17
N LEU A 60 -34.28 -7.04 24.41
CA LEU A 60 -35.16 -8.14 23.97
C LEU A 60 -36.54 -7.92 24.60
N THR A 61 -37.58 -8.08 23.78
CA THR A 61 -38.99 -7.93 24.13
C THR A 61 -39.40 -8.69 25.42
N PRO A 62 -40.43 -8.24 26.17
CA PRO A 62 -40.68 -8.67 27.55
C PRO A 62 -41.18 -10.10 27.79
N TRP A 63 -41.63 -10.78 26.73
CA TRP A 63 -42.20 -12.13 26.78
C TRP A 63 -41.24 -13.28 27.14
N LEU A 64 -39.94 -13.03 27.33
CA LEU A 64 -39.00 -14.03 27.87
C LEU A 64 -38.92 -14.01 29.41
N TRP A 65 -39.60 -13.07 30.06
CA TRP A 65 -39.57 -12.87 31.50
C TRP A 65 -40.86 -13.42 32.12
N ALA A 66 -40.88 -14.69 32.50
CA ALA A 66 -41.88 -15.18 33.43
C ALA A 66 -41.39 -14.83 34.85
N PRO A 67 -42.01 -13.87 35.54
CA PRO A 67 -41.64 -13.60 36.92
C PRO A 67 -42.21 -14.72 37.80
N ASP A 68 -41.35 -15.44 38.52
CA ASP A 68 -41.76 -16.16 39.75
C ASP A 68 -42.05 -15.15 40.89
N ALA A 69 -42.74 -14.04 40.58
CA ALA A 69 -43.03 -12.96 41.50
C ALA A 69 -44.40 -13.09 42.18
N ARG A 70 -44.82 -14.31 42.55
CA ARG A 70 -45.99 -14.49 43.42
C ARG A 70 -45.59 -15.09 44.75
N GLY A 71 -45.42 -14.22 45.75
CA GLY A 71 -45.48 -14.60 47.17
C GLY A 71 -44.22 -15.21 47.79
N LEU A 72 -43.05 -15.04 47.18
CA LEU A 72 -41.79 -15.51 47.78
C LEU A 72 -41.40 -14.62 48.98
N GLN A 73 -41.31 -15.22 50.17
CA GLN A 73 -40.71 -14.59 51.35
C GLN A 73 -39.23 -14.99 51.44
N LEU A 74 -38.34 -14.00 51.49
CA LEU A 74 -36.91 -14.24 51.72
C LEU A 74 -36.69 -14.69 53.18
N GLN A 75 -35.97 -15.79 53.35
CA GLN A 75 -35.54 -16.30 54.64
C GLN A 75 -34.00 -16.23 54.73
N PRO A 76 -33.43 -15.89 55.90
CA PRO A 76 -31.99 -15.80 56.05
C PRO A 76 -31.34 -17.18 55.91
N TRP A 77 -30.36 -17.30 55.02
CA TRP A 77 -29.61 -18.52 54.76
C TRP A 77 -28.12 -18.22 54.56
N GLN A 78 -27.22 -19.08 55.04
CA GLN A 78 -25.78 -18.92 54.83
C GLN A 78 -25.33 -19.73 53.61
N SER A 79 -24.71 -19.05 52.65
CA SER A 79 -24.14 -19.67 51.46
C SER A 79 -22.69 -19.23 51.26
N GLN A 80 -21.86 -20.11 50.69
CA GLN A 80 -20.49 -19.77 50.30
C GLN A 80 -20.52 -19.12 48.91
N ALA A 81 -19.97 -17.91 48.80
CA ALA A 81 -19.93 -17.16 47.54
C ALA A 81 -18.48 -16.79 47.15
N LEU A 82 -18.21 -16.81 45.84
CA LEU A 82 -16.97 -16.31 45.24
C LEU A 82 -17.15 -14.85 44.83
N LYS A 83 -16.34 -13.94 45.38
CA LYS A 83 -16.30 -12.53 44.98
C LYS A 83 -15.43 -12.37 43.73
N LEU A 84 -16.02 -11.93 42.62
CA LEU A 84 -15.34 -11.79 41.33
C LEU A 84 -15.06 -10.31 41.02
N PRO A 85 -13.83 -9.96 40.58
CA PRO A 85 -13.54 -8.61 40.12
C PRO A 85 -14.29 -8.32 38.80
N PRO A 86 -14.73 -7.07 38.56
CA PRO A 86 -15.54 -6.71 37.38
C PRO A 86 -14.95 -7.16 36.04
N GLY A 87 -13.62 -7.12 35.89
CA GLY A 87 -12.94 -7.58 34.67
C GLY A 87 -13.12 -9.08 34.39
N LYS A 88 -13.16 -9.93 35.42
CA LYS A 88 -13.42 -11.38 35.28
C LYS A 88 -14.90 -11.67 35.02
N VAL A 89 -15.79 -10.86 35.60
CA VAL A 89 -17.24 -10.94 35.35
C VAL A 89 -17.53 -10.61 33.89
N LEU A 90 -16.87 -9.58 33.35
CA LEU A 90 -17.01 -9.19 31.96
C LEU A 90 -16.54 -10.29 30.99
N SER A 91 -15.37 -10.90 31.23
CA SER A 91 -14.92 -12.05 30.41
C SER A 91 -15.92 -13.21 30.49
N TRP A 92 -16.46 -13.48 31.68
CA TRP A 92 -17.40 -14.57 31.90
C TRP A 92 -18.76 -14.33 31.22
N LEU A 93 -19.34 -13.13 31.35
CA LEU A 93 -20.58 -12.74 30.68
C LEU A 93 -20.44 -12.66 29.15
N ARG A 94 -19.23 -12.34 28.64
CA ARG A 94 -18.93 -12.35 27.20
C ARG A 94 -18.96 -13.76 26.64
N ASP A 95 -18.26 -14.70 27.28
CA ASP A 95 -18.16 -16.08 26.82
C ASP A 95 -19.54 -16.76 26.83
N TRP A 96 -20.45 -16.27 27.67
CA TRP A 96 -21.85 -16.68 27.76
C TRP A 96 -22.74 -16.27 26.58
N GLY A 97 -22.39 -15.23 25.82
CA GLY A 97 -23.11 -14.82 24.61
C GLY A 97 -23.14 -15.91 23.52
N HIS A 98 -22.27 -16.93 23.63
CA HIS A 98 -22.19 -18.08 22.74
C HIS A 98 -23.19 -19.20 23.05
N LEU A 99 -23.82 -19.21 24.25
CA LEU A 99 -24.62 -20.32 24.77
C LEU A 99 -26.15 -20.10 24.65
N ALA A 100 -26.58 -19.20 23.78
CA ALA A 100 -28.01 -18.98 23.50
C ALA A 100 -28.70 -20.15 22.76
N GLU A 101 -27.98 -21.24 22.44
CA GLU A 101 -28.57 -22.52 22.08
C GLU A 101 -28.65 -23.43 23.31
N PRO A 102 -29.80 -24.08 23.57
CA PRO A 102 -30.01 -24.84 24.80
C PRO A 102 -29.09 -26.08 24.83
N LEU A 103 -27.97 -26.00 25.55
CA LEU A 103 -27.23 -27.19 25.97
C LEU A 103 -28.12 -27.99 26.92
N THR A 104 -28.47 -29.21 26.52
CA THR A 104 -29.52 -30.07 27.10
C THR A 104 -29.28 -30.58 28.52
N ALA A 105 -28.26 -30.10 29.25
CA ALA A 105 -27.91 -30.58 30.58
C ALA A 105 -27.86 -29.51 31.71
N THR A 106 -27.86 -28.21 31.40
CA THR A 106 -27.74 -27.13 32.39
C THR A 106 -28.86 -26.10 32.24
N ARG A 107 -29.62 -25.88 33.33
CA ARG A 107 -30.60 -24.78 33.43
C ARG A 107 -29.97 -23.63 34.20
N HIS A 108 -30.13 -22.43 33.67
CA HIS A 108 -29.57 -21.21 34.23
C HIS A 108 -30.69 -20.33 34.77
N GLY A 109 -30.39 -19.57 35.83
CA GLY A 109 -31.35 -18.64 36.40
C GLY A 109 -31.54 -17.37 35.55
N ALA A 110 -32.71 -16.75 35.69
CA ALA A 110 -33.09 -15.55 34.94
C ALA A 110 -32.15 -14.34 35.18
N GLU A 111 -31.42 -14.34 36.30
CA GLU A 111 -30.45 -13.32 36.69
C GLU A 111 -29.29 -13.16 35.71
N ILE A 112 -28.80 -14.26 35.12
CA ILE A 112 -27.68 -14.22 34.16
C ILE A 112 -28.10 -13.45 32.90
N THR A 113 -29.35 -13.61 32.48
CA THR A 113 -29.93 -12.87 31.35
C THR A 113 -30.04 -11.37 31.65
N VAL A 114 -30.41 -10.99 32.87
CA VAL A 114 -30.48 -9.58 33.29
C VAL A 114 -29.08 -8.93 33.25
N TRP A 115 -28.06 -9.60 33.79
CA TRP A 115 -26.69 -9.10 33.77
C TRP A 115 -26.11 -8.99 32.35
N TYR A 116 -26.47 -9.91 31.46
CA TYR A 116 -26.10 -9.83 30.06
C TYR A 116 -26.76 -8.64 29.33
N GLN A 117 -28.04 -8.34 29.60
CA GLN A 117 -28.68 -7.13 29.05
C GLN A 117 -28.03 -5.84 29.58
N LEU A 118 -27.66 -5.82 30.86
CA LEU A 118 -26.95 -4.70 31.45
C LEU A 118 -25.56 -4.49 30.81
N LEU A 119 -24.85 -5.58 30.48
CA LEU A 119 -23.59 -5.53 29.73
C LEU A 119 -23.79 -4.95 28.32
N ARG A 120 -24.87 -5.30 27.61
CA ARG A 120 -25.20 -4.73 26.29
C ARG A 120 -25.46 -3.22 26.37
N LEU A 121 -26.18 -2.78 27.41
CA LEU A 121 -26.41 -1.35 27.67
C LEU A 121 -25.09 -0.62 27.94
N ALA A 122 -24.22 -1.19 28.80
CA ALA A 122 -22.89 -0.64 29.06
C ALA A 122 -22.04 -0.51 27.78
N ALA A 123 -22.02 -1.55 26.95
CA ALA A 123 -21.29 -1.56 25.68
C ALA A 123 -21.81 -0.49 24.69
N SER A 124 -23.13 -0.29 24.64
CA SER A 124 -23.76 0.76 23.82
C SER A 124 -23.36 2.17 24.25
N LEU A 125 -23.28 2.42 25.57
CA LEU A 125 -22.85 3.70 26.14
C LEU A 125 -21.37 3.99 25.87
N VAL A 126 -20.51 2.96 26.04
CA VAL A 126 -19.08 3.04 25.72
C VAL A 126 -18.87 3.32 24.22
N TRP A 127 -19.64 2.65 23.35
CA TRP A 127 -19.60 2.88 21.90
C TRP A 127 -19.94 4.32 21.50
N ARG A 128 -21.01 4.87 22.10
CA ARG A 128 -21.44 6.25 21.87
C ARG A 128 -20.55 7.29 22.56
N GLN A 129 -19.49 6.85 23.25
CA GLN A 129 -18.60 7.71 24.04
C GLN A 129 -19.34 8.50 25.12
N ALA A 130 -20.47 7.99 25.61
CA ALA A 130 -21.28 8.59 26.65
C ALA A 130 -20.71 8.24 28.04
N LEU A 131 -19.47 8.68 28.29
CA LEU A 131 -18.73 8.38 29.52
C LEU A 131 -18.10 9.65 30.11
N LEU A 132 -18.16 9.79 31.43
CA LEU A 132 -17.55 10.89 32.18
C LEU A 132 -16.46 10.35 33.12
N PRO A 133 -15.25 10.93 33.09
CA PRO A 133 -14.20 10.56 34.03
C PRO A 133 -14.47 11.12 35.42
N ASP A 134 -14.21 10.33 36.46
CA ASP A 134 -14.46 10.65 37.86
C ASP A 134 -13.25 10.33 38.76
N LEU A 135 -13.28 10.88 39.98
CA LEU A 135 -12.28 10.68 41.03
C LEU A 135 -13.01 10.44 42.37
N GLN A 136 -12.86 9.24 42.93
CA GLN A 136 -13.53 8.83 44.17
C GLN A 136 -12.51 8.45 45.25
N GLN A 137 -12.83 8.74 46.50
CA GLN A 137 -12.10 8.27 47.67
C GLN A 137 -12.76 6.98 48.16
N LEU A 138 -12.02 5.88 48.20
CA LEU A 138 -12.52 4.58 48.70
C LEU A 138 -12.18 4.39 50.18
N ASP A 139 -10.97 4.78 50.60
CA ASP A 139 -10.47 4.77 51.98
C ASP A 139 -9.69 6.06 52.29
N ALA A 140 -9.32 6.29 53.56
CA ALA A 140 -8.60 7.49 54.01
C ALA A 140 -7.37 7.84 53.14
N ASP A 141 -6.64 6.83 52.65
CA ASP A 141 -5.44 6.98 51.83
C ASP A 141 -5.56 6.45 50.38
N GLN A 142 -6.73 5.96 49.96
CA GLN A 142 -6.90 5.35 48.63
C GLN A 142 -7.89 6.12 47.74
N TRP A 143 -7.34 6.70 46.67
CA TRP A 143 -8.09 7.41 45.63
C TRP A 143 -8.14 6.60 44.35
N HIS A 144 -9.32 6.52 43.74
CA HIS A 144 -9.57 5.78 42.51
C HIS A 144 -10.22 6.67 41.45
N SER A 145 -9.67 6.61 40.24
CA SER A 145 -10.27 7.17 39.04
C SER A 145 -11.21 6.15 38.40
N ARG A 146 -12.38 6.58 37.92
CA ARG A 146 -13.38 5.70 37.28
C ARG A 146 -14.02 6.39 36.09
N TRP A 147 -14.48 5.61 35.11
CA TRP A 147 -15.36 6.06 34.04
C TRP A 147 -16.81 5.81 34.45
N HIS A 148 -17.64 6.84 34.41
CA HIS A 148 -19.07 6.73 34.64
C HIS A 148 -19.86 6.85 33.35
N ALA A 149 -20.83 5.97 33.15
CA ALA A 149 -21.81 6.05 32.08
C ALA A 149 -22.72 7.27 32.28
N LEU A 150 -22.80 8.10 31.23
CA LEU A 150 -23.74 9.22 31.12
C LEU A 150 -25.05 8.70 30.53
N LEU A 151 -26.10 8.70 31.35
CA LEU A 151 -27.42 8.19 30.96
C LEU A 151 -28.33 9.33 30.54
N SER A 152 -28.97 9.18 29.39
CA SER A 152 -30.11 9.97 28.93
C SER A 152 -31.41 9.55 29.61
N ASN A 153 -32.48 10.34 29.44
CA ASN A 153 -33.83 9.99 29.94
C ASN A 153 -34.32 8.62 29.43
N HIS A 154 -34.01 8.27 28.19
CA HIS A 154 -34.41 6.97 27.61
C HIS A 154 -33.73 5.80 28.32
N GLU A 155 -32.46 5.94 28.70
CA GLU A 155 -31.71 4.88 29.37
C GLU A 155 -32.11 4.75 30.84
N HIS A 156 -32.51 5.84 31.47
CA HIS A 156 -33.14 5.80 32.80
C HIS A 156 -34.46 5.01 32.78
N GLU A 157 -35.32 5.24 31.77
CA GLU A 157 -36.56 4.46 31.59
C GLU A 157 -36.26 2.98 31.35
N GLN A 158 -35.24 2.66 30.55
CA GLN A 158 -34.82 1.27 30.31
C GLN A 158 -34.31 0.58 31.58
N LEU A 159 -33.53 1.28 32.42
CA LEU A 159 -33.08 0.75 33.71
C LEU A 159 -34.24 0.56 34.67
N GLN A 160 -35.22 1.47 34.70
CA GLN A 160 -36.44 1.33 35.50
C GLN A 160 -37.27 0.12 35.06
N GLN A 161 -37.38 -0.11 33.75
CA GLN A 161 -38.03 -1.31 33.22
C GLN A 161 -37.28 -2.58 33.65
N LEU A 162 -35.96 -2.64 33.49
CA LEU A 162 -35.15 -3.78 33.94
C LEU A 162 -35.26 -4.02 35.45
N ALA A 163 -35.31 -2.94 36.25
CA ALA A 163 -35.48 -3.00 37.70
C ALA A 163 -36.80 -3.67 38.09
N SER A 164 -37.88 -3.47 37.32
CA SER A 164 -39.19 -4.09 37.58
C SER A 164 -39.22 -5.61 37.34
N TYR A 165 -38.25 -6.16 36.61
CA TYR A 165 -38.12 -7.59 36.31
C TYR A 165 -36.95 -8.26 37.04
N LEU A 166 -36.31 -7.57 37.98
CA LEU A 166 -35.10 -8.07 38.66
C LEU A 166 -35.45 -9.27 39.57
N PRO A 167 -34.88 -10.48 39.35
CA PRO A 167 -35.14 -11.63 40.20
C PRO A 167 -34.75 -11.37 41.66
N GLY A 168 -35.57 -11.81 42.62
CA GLY A 168 -35.33 -11.57 44.06
C GLY A 168 -33.98 -12.11 44.56
N VAL A 169 -33.45 -13.18 43.93
CA VAL A 169 -32.12 -13.73 44.24
C VAL A 169 -30.98 -12.75 43.99
N VAL A 170 -31.16 -11.79 43.07
CA VAL A 170 -30.16 -10.75 42.76
C VAL A 170 -30.04 -9.75 43.92
N GLN A 171 -31.14 -9.53 44.62
CA GLN A 171 -31.20 -8.61 45.74
C GLN A 171 -30.91 -9.30 47.07
N ALA A 172 -31.00 -10.64 47.16
CA ALA A 172 -31.03 -11.37 48.43
C ALA A 172 -29.70 -11.46 49.21
N LEU A 173 -28.56 -11.01 48.65
CA LEU A 173 -27.26 -11.10 49.32
C LEU A 173 -27.06 -9.91 50.27
N THR A 174 -26.74 -10.17 51.53
CA THR A 174 -26.52 -9.16 52.58
C THR A 174 -25.45 -9.64 53.58
N ASP A 175 -24.68 -8.70 54.15
CA ASP A 175 -23.71 -8.98 55.22
C ASP A 175 -24.36 -9.12 56.61
N SER A 176 -25.64 -8.73 56.73
CA SER A 176 -26.40 -8.79 57.98
C SER A 176 -27.22 -10.08 58.09
N ARG A 177 -27.15 -10.76 59.25
CA ARG A 177 -27.94 -11.97 59.52
C ARG A 177 -29.41 -11.69 59.87
N GLU A 178 -29.74 -10.45 60.20
CA GLU A 178 -31.04 -10.09 60.82
C GLU A 178 -31.90 -9.18 59.94
N THR A 179 -31.30 -8.47 58.98
CA THR A 179 -32.01 -7.48 58.15
C THR A 179 -31.96 -7.86 56.67
N PRO A 180 -33.10 -7.90 55.96
CA PRO A 180 -33.08 -8.05 54.51
C PRO A 180 -32.36 -6.85 53.86
N PRO A 181 -31.76 -7.06 52.69
CA PRO A 181 -31.09 -6.00 51.93
C PRO A 181 -32.04 -4.85 51.63
N LEU A 182 -31.58 -3.62 51.88
CA LEU A 182 -32.37 -2.38 51.78
C LEU A 182 -32.23 -1.67 50.42
N ASP A 183 -31.29 -2.12 49.58
CA ASP A 183 -30.95 -1.44 48.33
C ASP A 183 -32.10 -1.56 47.33
N GLN A 184 -32.46 -0.43 46.71
CA GLN A 184 -33.52 -0.47 45.70
C GLN A 184 -33.00 -1.19 44.44
N PRO A 185 -33.85 -1.97 43.73
CA PRO A 185 -33.45 -2.69 42.52
C PRO A 185 -32.74 -1.82 41.47
N LEU A 186 -33.12 -0.53 41.39
CA LEU A 186 -32.53 0.45 40.49
C LEU A 186 -31.11 0.87 40.89
N GLU A 187 -30.82 0.98 42.19
CA GLU A 187 -29.49 1.33 42.70
C GLU A 187 -28.48 0.20 42.45
N VAL A 188 -28.93 -1.06 42.60
CA VAL A 188 -28.15 -2.26 42.28
C VAL A 188 -27.78 -2.30 40.80
N LEU A 189 -28.76 -2.08 39.91
CA LEU A 189 -28.53 -2.06 38.46
C LEU A 189 -27.65 -0.88 38.03
N PHE A 190 -27.88 0.31 38.60
CA PHE A 190 -27.07 1.48 38.30
C PHE A 190 -25.61 1.27 38.73
N GLY A 191 -25.37 0.80 39.96
CA GLY A 191 -24.03 0.52 40.46
C GLY A 191 -23.28 -0.52 39.62
N ALA A 192 -23.97 -1.59 39.22
CA ALA A 192 -23.40 -2.61 38.34
C ALA A 192 -23.12 -2.07 36.92
N LEU A 193 -24.00 -1.23 36.36
CA LEU A 193 -23.79 -0.60 35.05
C LEU A 193 -22.52 0.25 35.03
N GLN A 194 -22.31 1.07 36.06
CA GLN A 194 -21.12 1.91 36.18
C GLN A 194 -19.83 1.07 36.21
N GLN A 195 -19.85 -0.08 36.89
CA GLN A 195 -18.68 -0.97 36.96
C GLN A 195 -18.42 -1.72 35.67
N LEU A 196 -19.47 -2.17 34.98
CA LEU A 196 -19.32 -2.82 33.68
C LEU A 196 -18.80 -1.84 32.63
N ALA A 197 -19.29 -0.59 32.63
CA ALA A 197 -18.80 0.47 31.75
C ALA A 197 -17.31 0.80 32.02
N ASP A 198 -16.92 1.00 33.28
CA ASP A 198 -15.51 1.23 33.66
C ASP A 198 -14.61 0.04 33.31
N ALA A 199 -15.07 -1.19 33.53
CA ALA A 199 -14.33 -2.39 33.18
C ALA A 199 -14.15 -2.55 31.66
N LEU A 200 -15.19 -2.29 30.85
CA LEU A 200 -15.13 -2.35 29.38
C LEU A 200 -14.07 -1.41 28.81
N VAL A 201 -13.97 -0.19 29.35
CA VAL A 201 -12.97 0.80 28.92
C VAL A 201 -11.54 0.36 29.29
N ARG A 202 -11.39 -0.43 30.37
CA ARG A 202 -10.08 -0.82 30.94
C ARG A 202 -9.57 -2.19 30.52
N GLN A 203 -10.33 -2.98 29.74
CA GLN A 203 -9.91 -4.34 29.36
C GLN A 203 -8.63 -4.35 28.51
N ASP A 204 -8.37 -3.30 27.72
CA ASP A 204 -7.08 -3.09 27.05
C ASP A 204 -6.61 -1.63 27.23
N PRO A 205 -5.76 -1.33 28.22
CA PRO A 205 -5.24 0.02 28.38
C PRO A 205 -4.36 0.38 27.17
N PRO A 206 -4.51 1.58 26.58
CA PRO A 206 -3.68 2.02 25.47
C PRO A 206 -2.21 1.92 25.88
N GLY A 207 -1.37 1.35 25.01
CA GLY A 207 0.04 1.05 25.22
C GLY A 207 0.90 2.27 25.62
N VAL A 208 0.80 2.69 26.87
CA VAL A 208 1.58 3.78 27.49
C VAL A 208 2.25 3.28 28.77
N GLU A 209 2.62 2.00 28.82
CA GLU A 209 3.52 1.52 29.89
C GLU A 209 5.00 1.78 29.57
N ALA A 210 5.34 2.12 28.31
CA ALA A 210 6.75 2.25 27.90
C ALA A 210 7.36 3.66 27.97
N ALA A 211 6.58 4.74 28.13
CA ALA A 211 7.10 6.11 27.94
C ALA A 211 7.37 6.94 29.21
N PHE A 212 6.93 6.53 30.41
CA PHE A 212 7.06 7.36 31.61
C PHE A 212 7.76 6.64 32.76
N LYS A 213 9.02 6.26 32.54
CA LYS A 213 9.95 5.99 33.63
C LYS A 213 10.57 7.32 34.10
N ARG A 214 10.47 7.59 35.41
CA ARG A 214 11.17 8.64 36.21
C ARG A 214 10.53 10.03 36.30
N ARG A 215 9.42 10.16 37.04
CA ARG A 215 9.20 11.30 37.96
C ARG A 215 8.57 10.78 39.25
N ARG A 216 9.11 11.19 40.41
CA ARG A 216 8.77 10.61 41.73
C ARG A 216 7.50 11.20 42.35
N GLN A 217 6.90 12.23 41.74
CA GLN A 217 5.58 12.80 42.05
C GLN A 217 5.06 13.52 40.79
N LEU A 218 3.88 13.13 40.31
CA LEU A 218 3.17 13.83 39.24
C LEU A 218 2.16 14.80 39.86
N PRO A 219 1.87 15.95 39.23
CA PRO A 219 0.75 16.81 39.62
C PRO A 219 -0.56 16.02 39.67
N ALA A 220 -1.46 16.35 40.60
CA ALA A 220 -2.72 15.64 40.83
C ALA A 220 -3.54 15.37 39.56
N ARG A 221 -3.62 16.35 38.65
CA ARG A 221 -4.35 16.22 37.37
C ARG A 221 -3.69 15.21 36.42
N GLU A 222 -2.36 15.19 36.35
CA GLU A 222 -1.62 14.22 35.53
C GLU A 222 -1.69 12.81 36.11
N ALA A 223 -1.60 12.69 37.44
CA ALA A 223 -1.77 11.43 38.15
C ALA A 223 -3.17 10.83 37.94
N TRP A 224 -4.21 11.66 37.98
CA TRP A 224 -5.60 11.26 37.67
C TRP A 224 -5.78 10.83 36.21
N LEU A 225 -5.28 11.61 35.23
CA LEU A 225 -5.36 11.26 33.81
C LEU A 225 -4.61 9.96 33.47
N GLN A 226 -3.50 9.69 34.16
CA GLN A 226 -2.80 8.42 34.04
C GLN A 226 -3.59 7.26 34.66
N ALA A 227 -4.17 7.46 35.83
CA ALA A 227 -4.95 6.43 36.51
C ALA A 227 -6.21 6.02 35.72
N LEU A 228 -6.84 6.94 34.99
CA LEU A 228 -7.96 6.63 34.09
C LEU A 228 -7.61 5.64 32.98
N ARG A 229 -6.31 5.50 32.67
CA ARG A 229 -5.78 4.58 31.65
C ARG A 229 -5.21 3.30 32.24
N ARG A 230 -5.07 3.18 33.56
CA ARG A 230 -4.52 1.98 34.23
C ARG A 230 -5.63 0.99 34.57
N ARG A 231 -5.30 -0.31 34.57
CA ARG A 231 -6.25 -1.38 34.93
C ARG A 231 -6.74 -1.30 36.39
N ASN A 232 -5.91 -0.80 37.32
CA ASN A 232 -6.27 -0.71 38.74
C ASN A 232 -6.97 0.61 39.12
N GLY A 233 -6.96 1.62 38.26
CA GLY A 233 -7.61 2.92 38.50
C GLY A 233 -7.04 3.74 39.66
N GLN A 234 -5.98 3.28 40.34
CA GLN A 234 -5.49 3.88 41.58
C GLN A 234 -4.68 5.16 41.30
N VAL A 235 -5.02 6.24 42.01
CA VAL A 235 -4.34 7.54 41.95
C VAL A 235 -3.42 7.67 43.16
N GLN A 236 -2.13 7.92 42.91
CA GLN A 236 -1.16 8.22 43.96
C GLN A 236 -0.99 9.74 44.06
N GLY A 237 -1.31 10.34 45.21
CA GLY A 237 -1.18 11.78 45.45
C GLY A 237 -1.58 12.17 46.88
N LYS A 238 -1.23 13.39 47.31
CA LYS A 238 -1.64 13.91 48.62
C LYS A 238 -3.14 14.27 48.61
N PRO A 239 -3.90 14.01 49.68
CA PRO A 239 -5.33 14.38 49.76
C PRO A 239 -5.59 15.88 49.53
N GLU A 240 -4.66 16.75 49.97
CA GLU A 240 -4.74 18.21 49.81
C GLU A 240 -4.81 18.67 48.34
N ASP A 241 -4.19 17.92 47.42
CA ASP A 241 -4.18 18.24 45.99
C ASP A 241 -5.31 17.54 45.22
N LEU A 242 -5.78 16.38 45.71
CA LEU A 242 -6.81 15.56 45.05
C LEU A 242 -8.24 16.00 45.39
N GLN A 243 -8.49 16.52 46.59
CA GLN A 243 -9.83 17.00 46.98
C GLN A 243 -10.29 18.23 46.16
N PRO A 244 -9.47 19.27 45.91
CA PRO A 244 -9.85 20.38 45.03
C PRO A 244 -10.13 19.91 43.61
N LEU A 245 -9.33 18.98 43.09
CA LEU A 245 -9.51 18.39 41.76
C LEU A 245 -10.82 17.59 41.67
N GLN A 246 -11.14 16.78 42.68
CA GLN A 246 -12.42 16.08 42.74
C GLN A 246 -13.60 17.06 42.67
N ARG A 247 -13.58 18.13 43.47
CA ARG A 247 -14.64 19.15 43.44
C ARG A 247 -14.78 19.82 42.07
N GLN A 248 -13.65 20.08 41.38
CA GLN A 248 -13.68 20.62 40.02
C GLN A 248 -14.28 19.63 39.02
N ILE A 249 -13.92 18.35 39.10
CA ILE A 249 -14.46 17.30 38.25
C ILE A 249 -15.96 17.13 38.49
N SER A 250 -16.42 17.08 39.74
CA SER A 250 -17.84 16.95 40.07
C SER A 250 -18.67 18.12 39.55
N ARG A 251 -18.20 19.37 39.73
CA ARG A 251 -18.87 20.56 39.17
C ARG A 251 -18.95 20.54 37.64
N TRP A 252 -17.89 20.08 36.98
CA TRP A 252 -17.88 19.93 35.53
C TRP A 252 -18.86 18.83 35.08
N GLN A 253 -18.88 17.67 35.76
CA GLN A 253 -19.82 16.59 35.46
C GLN A 253 -21.27 17.02 35.67
N GLU A 254 -21.57 17.79 36.73
CA GLU A 254 -22.90 18.37 36.97
C GLU A 254 -23.32 19.28 35.80
N THR A 255 -22.39 20.09 35.29
CA THR A 255 -22.63 20.96 34.12
C THR A 255 -22.93 20.13 32.87
N VAL A 256 -22.16 19.07 32.62
CA VAL A 256 -22.36 18.20 31.46
C VAL A 256 -23.67 17.41 31.55
N ARG A 257 -24.04 16.92 32.73
CA ARG A 257 -25.33 16.24 32.96
C ARG A 257 -26.50 17.20 32.74
N LEU A 258 -26.40 18.42 33.25
CA LEU A 258 -27.41 19.46 33.07
C LEU A 258 -27.64 19.79 31.58
N LEU A 259 -26.59 19.75 30.76
CA LEU A 259 -26.66 19.97 29.31
C LEU A 259 -27.17 18.74 28.54
N ALA A 260 -26.85 17.53 29.01
CA ALA A 260 -27.28 16.28 28.40
C ALA A 260 -28.78 16.02 28.60
N ASP A 261 -29.28 16.26 29.82
CA ASP A 261 -30.67 16.00 30.24
C ASP A 261 -31.66 17.10 29.86
N ALA A 262 -31.17 18.26 29.40
CA ALA A 262 -32.02 19.36 29.00
C ALA A 262 -32.88 19.02 27.77
N PRO A 263 -34.18 19.34 27.77
CA PRO A 263 -35.06 19.15 26.61
C PRO A 263 -34.81 20.19 25.50
N PHE A 264 -33.81 21.06 25.68
CA PHE A 264 -33.49 22.19 24.81
C PHE A 264 -32.11 22.03 24.18
N GLN A 265 -31.91 22.69 23.05
CA GLN A 265 -30.63 22.84 22.38
C GLN A 265 -30.40 24.33 22.10
N LEU A 266 -29.19 24.83 22.35
CA LEU A 266 -28.81 26.19 21.99
C LEU A 266 -28.39 26.23 20.52
N VAL A 267 -28.92 27.19 19.78
CA VAL A 267 -28.72 27.37 18.34
C VAL A 267 -28.13 28.75 18.06
N PHE A 268 -27.02 28.80 17.33
CA PHE A 268 -26.39 30.06 16.87
C PHE A 268 -26.82 30.36 15.43
N GLN A 269 -27.42 31.52 15.20
CA GLN A 269 -27.85 31.97 13.88
C GLN A 269 -27.02 33.18 13.43
N LEU A 270 -26.32 33.03 12.30
CA LEU A 270 -25.54 34.11 11.67
C LEU A 270 -26.38 34.78 10.57
N GLU A 271 -26.63 36.08 10.70
CA GLU A 271 -27.40 36.88 9.75
C GLU A 271 -26.48 37.76 8.90
N GLU A 272 -26.70 37.74 7.58
CA GLU A 272 -25.93 38.51 6.60
C GLU A 272 -26.34 40.00 6.58
N PRO A 273 -25.40 40.92 6.26
CA PRO A 273 -25.73 42.31 6.05
C PRO A 273 -26.63 42.49 4.82
N SER A 274 -27.70 43.26 4.97
CA SER A 274 -28.69 43.61 3.93
C SER A 274 -28.83 45.13 3.80
N GLU A 275 -29.52 45.64 2.78
CA GLU A 275 -29.74 47.09 2.61
C GLU A 275 -30.39 47.77 3.83
N ALA A 276 -31.12 47.02 4.66
CA ALA A 276 -31.74 47.49 5.90
C ALA A 276 -30.86 47.35 7.15
N GLN A 277 -29.81 46.52 7.11
CA GLN A 277 -28.91 46.23 8.23
C GLN A 277 -27.46 46.07 7.72
N PRO A 278 -26.59 47.07 7.88
CA PRO A 278 -25.26 47.07 7.25
C PRO A 278 -24.21 46.18 7.95
N HIS A 279 -24.56 45.49 9.04
CA HIS A 279 -23.63 44.73 9.88
C HIS A 279 -24.03 43.25 9.99
N TRP A 280 -23.07 42.37 10.28
CA TRP A 280 -23.33 40.96 10.57
C TRP A 280 -23.87 40.80 11.99
N PHE A 281 -24.91 39.99 12.17
CA PHE A 281 -25.47 39.72 13.50
C PHE A 281 -25.42 38.25 13.85
N LEU A 282 -25.01 37.93 15.08
CA LEU A 282 -25.13 36.59 15.66
C LEU A 282 -26.25 36.58 16.70
N ARG A 283 -27.32 35.82 16.41
CA ARG A 283 -28.47 35.62 17.29
C ARG A 283 -28.42 34.27 17.98
N LEU A 284 -28.83 34.25 19.25
CA LEU A 284 -28.95 33.04 20.06
C LEU A 284 -30.40 32.60 20.14
N LEU A 285 -30.67 31.37 19.71
CA LEU A 285 -31.99 30.76 19.72
C LEU A 285 -31.98 29.50 20.59
N LEU A 286 -33.11 29.19 21.21
CA LEU A 286 -33.34 27.96 21.94
C LEU A 286 -34.29 27.09 21.11
N GLN A 287 -33.87 25.86 20.79
CA GLN A 287 -34.68 24.89 20.04
C GLN A 287 -35.17 23.78 20.97
N TRP A 288 -36.42 23.36 20.83
CA TRP A 288 -36.99 22.24 21.59
C TRP A 288 -36.63 20.90 20.94
N ARG A 289 -36.04 19.95 21.68
CA ARG A 289 -35.60 18.65 21.11
C ARG A 289 -36.76 17.76 20.64
N GLN A 290 -37.96 17.90 21.20
CA GLN A 290 -39.13 17.11 20.79
C GLN A 290 -39.91 17.77 19.62
N GLU A 291 -39.64 19.04 19.32
CA GLU A 291 -40.32 19.83 18.29
C GLU A 291 -39.28 20.67 17.53
N PRO A 292 -38.57 20.07 16.56
CA PRO A 292 -37.44 20.70 15.88
C PRO A 292 -37.77 22.01 15.14
N GLY A 293 -39.05 22.31 14.90
CA GLY A 293 -39.50 23.53 14.24
C GLY A 293 -39.69 24.75 15.15
N LEU A 294 -39.67 24.57 16.49
CA LEU A 294 -39.91 25.65 17.44
C LEU A 294 -38.58 26.28 17.89
N TYR A 295 -38.36 27.54 17.48
CA TYR A 295 -37.21 28.35 17.90
C TYR A 295 -37.68 29.51 18.77
N ILE A 296 -37.10 29.62 19.96
CA ILE A 296 -37.40 30.69 20.92
C ILE A 296 -36.15 31.57 21.04
N PRO A 297 -36.24 32.86 20.69
CA PRO A 297 -35.14 33.79 20.90
C PRO A 297 -34.76 33.89 22.39
N VAL A 298 -33.47 33.87 22.71
CA VAL A 298 -32.98 33.81 24.11
C VAL A 298 -33.30 35.08 24.90
N ASP A 299 -33.43 36.23 24.24
CA ASP A 299 -33.93 37.50 24.76
C ASP A 299 -35.31 37.35 25.43
N VAL A 300 -36.18 36.50 24.85
CA VAL A 300 -37.51 36.24 25.39
C VAL A 300 -37.44 35.60 26.77
N LEU A 301 -36.38 34.83 27.09
CA LEU A 301 -36.23 34.21 28.42
C LEU A 301 -36.00 35.24 29.53
N TRP A 302 -35.65 36.49 29.20
CA TRP A 302 -35.34 37.57 30.15
C TRP A 302 -36.44 38.65 30.25
N LEU A 303 -37.49 38.54 29.43
CA LEU A 303 -38.71 39.36 29.55
C LEU A 303 -39.61 38.87 30.70
N GLY A 304 -40.40 39.76 31.30
CA GLY A 304 -41.22 39.49 32.49
C GLY A 304 -42.21 38.32 32.35
N LEU A 305 -42.51 37.64 33.47
CA LEU A 305 -43.32 36.41 33.56
C LEU A 305 -44.76 36.53 33.00
N ASP A 306 -45.29 37.75 32.89
CA ASP A 306 -46.69 38.01 32.52
C ASP A 306 -46.97 37.93 31.00
N GLN A 307 -45.94 37.92 30.14
CA GLN A 307 -46.09 37.88 28.67
C GLN A 307 -45.77 36.53 28.02
N GLN A 308 -45.59 35.47 28.83
CA GLN A 308 -45.10 34.16 28.36
C GLN A 308 -46.24 33.10 28.26
N PRO A 309 -46.19 32.17 27.29
CA PRO A 309 -47.12 31.03 27.20
C PRO A 309 -47.06 30.14 28.46
N GLU A 310 -48.22 29.59 28.90
CA GLU A 310 -48.33 28.74 30.10
C GLU A 310 -47.40 27.51 30.10
N SER A 311 -47.08 26.96 28.92
CA SER A 311 -46.18 25.82 28.73
C SER A 311 -44.72 26.11 29.11
N LEU A 312 -44.28 27.37 29.04
CA LEU A 312 -42.91 27.79 29.39
C LEU A 312 -42.77 28.14 30.87
N ARG A 313 -43.83 28.66 31.52
CA ARG A 313 -43.78 29.22 32.90
C ARG A 313 -43.25 28.25 33.96
N SER A 314 -43.56 26.95 33.85
CA SER A 314 -43.11 25.94 34.82
C SER A 314 -41.64 25.51 34.65
N ARG A 315 -40.99 25.87 33.54
CA ARG A 315 -39.65 25.38 33.13
C ARG A 315 -38.61 26.48 32.87
N LEU A 316 -38.99 27.76 32.97
CA LEU A 316 -38.12 28.94 32.78
C LEU A 316 -36.84 28.95 33.65
N PRO A 317 -36.85 28.55 34.93
CA PRO A 317 -35.63 28.55 35.75
C PRO A 317 -34.57 27.58 35.22
N ALA A 318 -34.98 26.39 34.78
CA ALA A 318 -34.09 25.37 34.22
C ALA A 318 -33.52 25.79 32.86
N ALA A 319 -34.33 26.44 32.01
CA ALA A 319 -33.89 26.96 30.71
C ALA A 319 -32.82 28.07 30.85
N ARG A 320 -32.97 28.94 31.86
CA ARG A 320 -32.01 30.02 32.14
C ARG A 320 -30.65 29.49 32.60
N SER A 321 -30.63 28.54 33.52
CA SER A 321 -29.41 27.86 33.96
C SER A 321 -28.76 27.05 32.83
N PHE A 322 -29.57 26.43 31.96
CA PHE A 322 -29.08 25.73 30.77
C PHE A 322 -28.39 26.68 29.79
N VAL A 323 -29.00 27.82 29.44
CA VAL A 323 -28.40 28.80 28.51
C VAL A 323 -27.08 29.35 29.05
N GLN A 324 -27.01 29.66 30.35
CA GLN A 324 -25.77 30.11 30.99
C GLN A 324 -24.65 29.05 30.90
N ALA A 325 -24.97 27.79 31.21
CA ALA A 325 -24.02 26.69 31.10
C ALA A 325 -23.59 26.42 29.64
N ALA A 326 -24.54 26.46 28.71
CA ALA A 326 -24.32 26.24 27.28
C ALA A 326 -23.43 27.31 26.65
N ILE A 327 -23.65 28.60 26.98
CA ILE A 327 -22.81 29.71 26.50
C ILE A 327 -21.43 29.66 27.13
N ALA A 328 -21.32 29.30 28.42
CA ALA A 328 -20.03 29.13 29.06
C ALA A 328 -19.20 28.00 28.42
N GLN A 329 -19.84 26.90 28.02
CA GLN A 329 -19.21 25.82 27.28
C GLN A 329 -18.84 26.25 25.84
N ALA A 330 -19.74 26.93 25.14
CA ALA A 330 -19.47 27.44 23.80
C ALA A 330 -18.30 28.46 23.81
N GLY A 331 -18.18 29.27 24.86
CA GLY A 331 -17.06 30.20 25.08
C GLY A 331 -15.72 29.54 25.45
N GLN A 332 -15.70 28.24 25.73
CA GLN A 332 -14.45 27.46 25.82
C GLN A 332 -14.01 26.92 24.46
N LEU A 333 -14.96 26.70 23.53
CA LEU A 333 -14.70 26.18 22.19
C LEU A 333 -14.42 27.31 21.19
N CYS A 334 -15.12 28.43 21.32
CA CYS A 334 -14.97 29.60 20.48
C CYS A 334 -14.55 30.82 21.33
N PRO A 335 -13.35 31.38 21.14
CA PRO A 335 -12.88 32.55 21.88
C PRO A 335 -13.79 33.77 21.77
N LEU A 336 -14.51 33.91 20.64
CA LEU A 336 -15.45 35.00 20.40
C LEU A 336 -16.66 34.96 21.34
N LEU A 337 -17.06 33.77 21.79
CA LEU A 337 -18.18 33.56 22.69
C LEU A 337 -17.77 33.65 24.18
N HIS A 338 -16.48 33.87 24.45
CA HIS A 338 -15.95 33.97 25.80
C HIS A 338 -16.50 35.22 26.51
N GLY A 339 -16.96 35.07 27.76
CA GLY A 339 -17.51 36.18 28.56
C GLY A 339 -18.98 36.54 28.30
N LEU A 340 -19.62 36.03 27.23
CA LEU A 340 -21.04 36.29 26.94
C LEU A 340 -22.00 35.82 28.03
N HIS A 341 -21.62 34.77 28.78
CA HIS A 341 -22.39 34.29 29.93
C HIS A 341 -22.52 35.33 31.06
N GLN A 342 -21.65 36.35 31.11
CA GLN A 342 -21.64 37.40 32.14
C GLN A 342 -22.51 38.61 31.78
N HIS A 343 -22.90 38.75 30.51
CA HIS A 343 -23.63 39.90 29.98
C HIS A 343 -24.99 39.50 29.37
N LEU A 344 -25.68 38.54 29.98
CA LEU A 344 -26.99 38.09 29.50
C LEU A 344 -28.08 39.09 29.89
N GLY A 345 -28.71 39.73 28.90
CA GLY A 345 -29.79 40.71 29.06
C GLY A 345 -30.86 40.61 27.95
N PRO A 346 -31.86 41.52 27.94
CA PRO A 346 -32.94 41.51 26.97
C PRO A 346 -32.51 41.82 25.52
N ASP A 347 -31.34 42.43 25.30
CA ASP A 347 -30.79 42.75 23.96
C ASP A 347 -29.54 41.91 23.64
N LEU A 348 -29.72 40.60 23.42
CA LEU A 348 -28.62 39.66 23.07
C LEU A 348 -28.45 39.55 21.55
N HIS A 349 -27.94 40.62 20.93
CA HIS A 349 -27.48 40.61 19.54
C HIS A 349 -26.01 41.00 19.49
N LEU A 350 -25.17 40.13 18.94
CA LEU A 350 -23.75 40.45 18.74
C LEU A 350 -23.55 40.97 17.33
N GLU A 351 -23.21 42.24 17.24
CA GLU A 351 -22.72 42.84 15.99
C GLU A 351 -21.28 42.35 15.75
N LEU A 352 -21.07 41.65 14.63
CA LEU A 352 -19.79 41.08 14.26
C LEU A 352 -19.14 41.89 13.14
N ASN A 353 -17.83 42.14 13.27
CA ASN A 353 -16.99 42.59 12.16
C ASN A 353 -16.45 41.39 11.36
N LEU A 354 -15.88 41.64 10.17
CA LEU A 354 -15.42 40.59 9.24
C LEU A 354 -14.45 39.59 9.89
N SER A 355 -13.49 40.07 10.69
CA SER A 355 -12.54 39.20 11.40
C SER A 355 -13.19 38.35 12.48
N GLN A 356 -14.23 38.87 13.14
CA GLN A 356 -15.05 38.12 14.10
C GLN A 356 -15.92 37.06 13.43
N VAL A 357 -16.47 37.36 12.25
CA VAL A 357 -17.20 36.36 11.44
C VAL A 357 -16.28 35.21 11.04
N GLU A 358 -15.04 35.50 10.62
CA GLU A 358 -14.03 34.48 10.32
C GLU A 358 -13.69 33.60 11.54
N GLN A 359 -13.49 34.22 12.71
CA GLN A 359 -13.26 33.49 13.96
C GLN A 359 -14.43 32.59 14.35
N PHE A 360 -15.67 33.06 14.16
CA PHE A 360 -16.86 32.25 14.40
C PHE A 360 -16.97 31.08 13.42
N LEU A 361 -16.77 31.33 12.11
CA LEU A 361 -16.81 30.32 11.06
C LEU A 361 -15.72 29.24 11.24
N ALA A 362 -14.55 29.60 11.77
CA ALA A 362 -13.49 28.64 12.10
C ALA A 362 -13.90 27.66 13.23
N CYS A 363 -14.75 28.08 14.16
CA CYS A 363 -15.21 27.28 15.30
C CYS A 363 -16.51 26.49 15.04
N VAL A 364 -17.12 26.62 13.85
CA VAL A 364 -18.39 25.98 13.48
C VAL A 364 -18.35 24.46 13.68
N GLN A 365 -17.29 23.80 13.22
CA GLN A 365 -17.16 22.34 13.35
C GLN A 365 -17.07 21.88 14.81
N ASP A 366 -16.35 22.63 15.64
CA ASP A 366 -16.19 22.30 17.07
C ASP A 366 -17.52 22.51 17.84
N LEU A 367 -18.30 23.54 17.47
CA LEU A 367 -19.62 23.80 18.04
C LEU A 367 -20.65 22.75 17.64
N GLU A 368 -20.65 22.31 16.37
CA GLU A 368 -21.51 21.20 15.90
C GLU A 368 -21.18 19.88 16.59
N GLN A 369 -19.89 19.55 16.74
CA GLN A 369 -19.46 18.33 17.45
C GLN A 369 -19.82 18.35 18.94
N ALA A 370 -19.88 19.53 19.56
CA ALA A 370 -20.34 19.72 20.93
C ALA A 370 -21.87 19.66 21.08
N GLY A 371 -22.62 19.51 19.99
CA GLY A 371 -24.07 19.36 19.98
C GLY A 371 -24.85 20.68 19.97
N PHE A 372 -24.21 21.81 19.61
CA PHE A 372 -24.92 23.07 19.38
C PHE A 372 -25.55 23.09 17.98
N GLY A 373 -26.73 23.70 17.85
CA GLY A 373 -27.35 23.89 16.53
C GLY A 373 -26.75 25.11 15.85
N LEU A 374 -26.56 25.05 14.53
CA LEU A 374 -26.04 26.18 13.75
C LEU A 374 -26.97 26.50 12.58
N ARG A 375 -27.29 27.78 12.41
CA ARG A 375 -28.00 28.31 11.24
C ARG A 375 -27.08 29.29 10.52
N LEU A 376 -26.37 28.74 9.54
CA LEU A 376 -25.42 29.48 8.69
C LEU A 376 -26.07 29.84 7.36
N PRO A 377 -25.55 30.85 6.65
CA PRO A 377 -26.13 31.23 5.38
C PRO A 377 -25.92 30.20 4.26
N ALA A 378 -26.76 30.26 3.23
CA ALA A 378 -26.88 29.20 2.21
C ALA A 378 -25.60 28.95 1.39
N TRP A 379 -24.74 29.95 1.21
CA TRP A 379 -23.47 29.81 0.49
C TRP A 379 -22.41 29.05 1.31
N TRP A 380 -22.45 29.12 2.65
CA TRP A 380 -21.53 28.36 3.51
C TRP A 380 -21.85 26.85 3.48
N LEU A 381 -23.15 26.51 3.47
CA LEU A 381 -23.62 25.13 3.38
C LEU A 381 -23.22 24.43 2.08
N LYS A 382 -22.92 25.19 1.01
CA LYS A 382 -22.42 24.66 -0.28
C LYS A 382 -20.92 24.40 -0.30
N GLY A 383 -20.20 24.72 0.79
CA GLY A 383 -18.74 24.63 0.88
C GLY A 383 -18.03 25.78 0.15
N ALA A 384 -16.70 25.87 0.32
CA ALA A 384 -15.88 26.86 -0.38
C ALA A 384 -16.09 26.73 -1.91
N THR A 385 -16.31 27.86 -2.57
CA THR A 385 -16.59 27.88 -4.02
C THR A 385 -15.30 27.52 -4.75
N ARG A 386 -15.26 26.34 -5.36
CA ARG A 386 -14.07 25.83 -6.04
C ARG A 386 -13.89 26.52 -7.39
N LEU A 387 -12.64 26.83 -7.72
CA LEU A 387 -12.26 27.28 -9.06
C LEU A 387 -12.28 26.06 -10.01
N ARG A 388 -12.96 26.21 -11.14
CA ARG A 388 -12.96 25.24 -12.25
C ARG A 388 -12.31 25.85 -13.48
N GLY A 389 -11.68 25.02 -14.30
CA GLY A 389 -11.06 25.45 -15.54
C GLY A 389 -11.43 24.57 -16.71
N SER A 390 -11.60 25.20 -17.87
CA SER A 390 -11.67 24.52 -19.17
C SER A 390 -10.58 25.05 -20.07
N ALA A 391 -10.04 24.18 -20.92
CA ALA A 391 -8.97 24.54 -21.85
C ALA A 391 -9.26 23.95 -23.22
N SER A 392 -9.08 24.76 -24.26
CA SER A 392 -9.09 24.30 -25.65
C SER A 392 -7.71 24.50 -26.25
N PHE A 393 -7.21 23.49 -26.95
CA PHE A 393 -5.86 23.47 -27.50
C PHE A 393 -5.90 23.31 -29.01
N GLN A 394 -5.17 24.18 -29.69
CA GLN A 394 -4.87 24.13 -31.12
C GLN A 394 -3.34 24.18 -31.24
N GLY A 395 -2.75 23.58 -32.27
CA GLY A 395 -1.34 23.83 -32.50
C GLY A 395 -1.05 24.56 -33.79
N GLN A 396 0.11 25.20 -33.78
CA GLN A 396 0.61 26.04 -34.86
C GLN A 396 1.83 25.39 -35.53
N GLY A 397 1.98 25.62 -36.83
CA GLY A 397 3.22 25.32 -37.55
C GLY A 397 3.42 23.85 -37.92
N TYR A 398 2.34 23.10 -38.16
CA TYR A 398 2.42 21.71 -38.59
C TYR A 398 2.88 21.60 -40.04
N SER A 399 4.16 21.30 -40.25
CA SER A 399 4.59 20.59 -41.46
C SER A 399 4.36 19.10 -41.22
N ALA A 400 3.61 18.45 -42.12
CA ALA A 400 3.25 17.04 -42.05
C ALA A 400 4.38 16.14 -41.48
N GLY A 401 4.15 15.55 -40.30
CA GLY A 401 4.95 14.43 -39.81
C GLY A 401 6.07 14.69 -38.80
N LYS A 402 6.12 15.80 -38.04
CA LYS A 402 7.10 15.95 -36.93
C LYS A 402 6.48 16.53 -35.65
N LEU A 403 5.68 15.74 -34.96
CA LEU A 403 5.04 16.11 -33.69
C LEU A 403 5.94 15.76 -32.49
N SER A 404 6.98 16.55 -32.25
CA SER A 404 7.88 16.32 -31.10
C SER A 404 7.21 16.68 -29.76
N LEU A 405 7.62 16.04 -28.66
CA LEU A 405 7.15 16.38 -27.30
C LEU A 405 7.41 17.83 -26.88
N ASN A 406 8.32 18.51 -27.57
CA ASN A 406 8.67 19.92 -27.33
C ASN A 406 7.92 20.89 -28.25
N ALA A 407 7.03 20.39 -29.12
CA ALA A 407 6.20 21.24 -29.96
C ALA A 407 5.31 22.13 -29.09
N ILE A 408 5.27 23.42 -29.42
CA ILE A 408 4.47 24.42 -28.71
C ILE A 408 3.01 24.27 -29.15
N VAL A 409 2.11 24.23 -28.17
CA VAL A 409 0.66 24.14 -28.35
C VAL A 409 0.06 25.44 -27.82
N GLU A 410 -0.81 26.08 -28.62
CA GLU A 410 -1.58 27.23 -28.17
C GLU A 410 -2.76 26.76 -27.30
N ALA A 411 -2.87 27.36 -26.13
CA ALA A 411 -3.87 27.01 -25.13
C ALA A 411 -4.80 28.18 -24.86
N ASN A 412 -6.07 28.02 -25.20
CA ASN A 412 -7.14 28.95 -24.86
C ASN A 412 -7.80 28.49 -23.55
N TRP A 413 -7.49 29.19 -22.47
CA TRP A 413 -7.97 28.91 -21.12
C TRP A 413 -9.21 29.73 -20.77
N GLN A 414 -10.23 29.08 -20.22
CA GLN A 414 -11.41 29.73 -19.65
C GLN A 414 -11.63 29.22 -18.21
N LEU A 415 -11.57 30.14 -17.25
CA LEU A 415 -11.75 29.85 -15.82
C LEU A 415 -13.19 30.17 -15.39
N MET A 416 -13.71 29.37 -14.46
CA MET A 416 -15.03 29.51 -13.87
C MET A 416 -14.92 29.52 -12.33
N LEU A 417 -15.65 30.41 -11.67
CA LEU A 417 -15.79 30.46 -10.22
C LEU A 417 -17.21 29.99 -9.88
N GLY A 418 -17.34 28.77 -9.36
CA GLY A 418 -18.66 28.12 -9.26
C GLY A 418 -19.20 27.76 -10.64
N ASP A 419 -20.30 28.41 -11.05
CA ASP A 419 -20.97 28.18 -12.34
C ASP A 419 -20.84 29.37 -13.32
N GLU A 420 -20.12 30.43 -12.95
CA GLU A 420 -19.96 31.64 -13.77
C GLU A 420 -18.51 31.81 -14.26
N ALA A 421 -18.33 32.24 -15.51
CA ALA A 421 -17.02 32.52 -16.10
C ALA A 421 -16.40 33.80 -15.51
N ILE A 422 -15.12 33.74 -15.16
CA ILE A 422 -14.35 34.86 -14.60
C ILE A 422 -13.30 35.35 -15.60
N SER A 423 -13.20 36.67 -15.79
CA SER A 423 -12.14 37.26 -16.61
C SER A 423 -10.81 37.34 -15.86
N ILE A 424 -9.69 37.47 -16.57
CA ILE A 424 -8.35 37.57 -15.95
C ILE A 424 -8.21 38.86 -15.12
N GLU A 425 -8.88 39.94 -15.54
CA GLU A 425 -8.90 41.21 -14.81
C GLU A 425 -9.68 41.08 -13.50
N GLU A 426 -10.82 40.37 -13.53
CA GLU A 426 -11.58 40.02 -12.33
C GLU A 426 -10.78 39.09 -11.39
N LEU A 427 -10.11 38.07 -11.92
CA LEU A 427 -9.27 37.16 -11.13
C LEU A 427 -8.11 37.90 -10.46
N ARG A 428 -7.46 38.83 -11.17
CA ARG A 428 -6.41 39.70 -10.60
C ARG A 428 -6.95 40.56 -9.46
N ALA A 429 -8.14 41.15 -9.64
CA ALA A 429 -8.77 41.97 -8.62
C ALA A 429 -9.14 41.15 -7.36
N LEU A 430 -9.66 39.93 -7.53
CA LEU A 430 -9.97 39.04 -6.41
C LEU A 430 -8.71 38.53 -5.70
N ALA A 431 -7.68 38.12 -6.44
CA ALA A 431 -6.42 37.66 -5.85
C ALA A 431 -5.67 38.78 -5.09
N ALA A 432 -5.85 40.04 -5.48
CA ALA A 432 -5.25 41.19 -4.79
C ALA A 432 -5.87 41.50 -3.43
N GLN A 433 -7.15 41.14 -3.21
CA GLN A 433 -7.84 41.41 -1.94
C GLN A 433 -7.40 40.50 -0.79
N GLN A 434 -6.82 39.33 -1.09
CA GLN A 434 -6.28 38.35 -0.11
C GLN A 434 -7.21 38.04 1.09
N ALA A 435 -8.52 38.21 0.92
CA ALA A 435 -9.50 37.91 1.95
C ALA A 435 -10.20 36.57 1.64
N PRO A 436 -10.45 35.72 2.65
CA PRO A 436 -11.15 34.45 2.46
C PRO A 436 -12.63 34.63 2.14
N LEU A 437 -13.21 35.79 2.48
CA LEU A 437 -14.58 36.20 2.14
C LEU A 437 -14.53 37.39 1.20
N LEU A 438 -14.99 37.20 -0.04
CA LEU A 438 -14.97 38.21 -1.09
C LEU A 438 -16.39 38.52 -1.55
N GLN A 439 -16.68 39.81 -1.75
CA GLN A 439 -17.92 40.23 -2.39
C GLN A 439 -17.72 40.28 -3.90
N TRP A 440 -18.36 39.38 -4.64
CA TRP A 440 -18.32 39.33 -6.09
C TRP A 440 -19.73 39.46 -6.66
N ARG A 441 -19.94 40.48 -7.50
CA ARG A 441 -21.24 40.80 -8.14
C ARG A 441 -22.42 40.88 -7.16
N GLY A 442 -22.19 41.43 -5.96
CA GLY A 442 -23.22 41.60 -4.93
C GLY A 442 -23.50 40.37 -4.06
N ARG A 443 -22.74 39.27 -4.20
CA ARG A 443 -22.82 38.06 -3.36
C ARG A 443 -21.51 37.83 -2.60
N TRP A 444 -21.60 37.31 -1.37
CA TRP A 444 -20.43 36.87 -0.61
C TRP A 444 -20.04 35.45 -1.01
N LEU A 445 -18.76 35.24 -1.30
CA LEU A 445 -18.18 33.95 -1.63
C LEU A 445 -17.00 33.65 -0.71
N ALA A 446 -16.98 32.44 -0.16
CA ALA A 446 -15.81 31.89 0.50
C ALA A 446 -14.87 31.29 -0.55
N VAL A 447 -13.68 31.85 -0.69
CA VAL A 447 -12.66 31.42 -1.65
C VAL A 447 -11.32 31.28 -0.94
N ASP A 448 -10.54 30.26 -1.32
CA ASP A 448 -9.18 30.09 -0.79
C ASP A 448 -8.21 31.07 -1.49
N PRO A 449 -7.60 32.03 -0.76
CA PRO A 449 -6.67 32.99 -1.33
C PRO A 449 -5.40 32.34 -1.89
N GLU A 450 -4.95 31.21 -1.34
CA GLU A 450 -3.80 30.49 -1.91
C GLU A 450 -4.16 29.85 -3.26
N GLN A 451 -5.37 29.32 -3.39
CA GLN A 451 -5.85 28.73 -4.64
C GLN A 451 -5.93 29.77 -5.76
N LEU A 452 -6.41 30.98 -5.46
CA LEU A 452 -6.47 32.10 -6.42
C LEU A 452 -5.07 32.54 -6.88
N ALA A 453 -4.13 32.66 -5.94
CA ALA A 453 -2.74 33.04 -6.25
C ALA A 453 -2.04 31.98 -7.11
N GLN A 454 -2.24 30.70 -6.80
CA GLN A 454 -1.69 29.59 -7.59
C GLN A 454 -2.30 29.55 -9.00
N ALA A 455 -3.62 29.75 -9.14
CA ALA A 455 -4.28 29.80 -10.44
C ALA A 455 -3.73 30.93 -11.34
N LEU A 456 -3.50 32.11 -10.74
CA LEU A 456 -2.91 33.25 -11.45
C LEU A 456 -1.46 32.99 -11.86
N ALA A 457 -0.65 32.40 -10.98
CA ALA A 457 0.74 32.03 -11.28
C ALA A 457 0.83 30.91 -12.34
N PHE A 458 -0.12 29.97 -12.32
CA PHE A 458 -0.24 28.93 -13.34
C PHE A 458 -0.56 29.55 -14.70
N TRP A 459 -1.54 30.44 -14.78
CA TRP A 459 -1.93 31.08 -16.04
C TRP A 459 -0.80 31.92 -16.66
N GLN A 460 -0.05 32.68 -15.85
CA GLN A 460 1.10 33.46 -16.32
C GLN A 460 2.22 32.61 -16.92
N ARG A 461 2.38 31.35 -16.49
CA ARG A 461 3.42 30.44 -16.98
C ARG A 461 3.04 29.70 -18.27
N GLN A 462 1.75 29.62 -18.59
CA GLN A 462 1.19 28.65 -19.55
C GLN A 462 0.88 29.21 -20.94
N GLN A 463 1.37 30.41 -21.30
CA GLN A 463 1.12 30.99 -22.63
C GLN A 463 1.80 30.21 -23.78
N ASN A 464 2.86 29.44 -23.49
CA ASN A 464 3.53 28.54 -24.44
C ASN A 464 3.69 27.15 -23.83
N MET A 465 2.67 26.30 -23.94
CA MET A 465 2.71 24.94 -23.40
C MET A 465 3.36 23.97 -24.39
N GLN A 466 4.14 22.99 -23.91
CA GLN A 466 4.65 21.92 -24.77
C GLN A 466 3.71 20.71 -24.76
N LEU A 467 3.72 19.90 -25.82
CA LEU A 467 2.89 18.68 -25.91
C LEU A 467 3.06 17.74 -24.70
N LYS A 468 4.28 17.63 -24.15
CA LYS A 468 4.53 16.83 -22.94
C LYS A 468 3.77 17.34 -21.70
N ASP A 469 3.62 18.65 -21.57
CA ASP A 469 2.89 19.27 -20.46
C ASP A 469 1.38 19.05 -20.64
N LEU A 470 0.90 19.06 -21.90
CA LEU A 470 -0.47 18.70 -22.24
C LEU A 470 -0.78 17.23 -21.96
N LEU A 471 0.13 16.31 -22.28
CA LEU A 471 0.02 14.90 -21.90
C LEU A 471 -0.01 14.73 -20.38
N ALA A 472 0.84 15.47 -19.66
CA ALA A 472 0.87 15.48 -18.20
C ALA A 472 -0.44 16.00 -17.57
N LEU A 473 -1.05 17.03 -18.16
CA LEU A 473 -2.32 17.59 -17.72
C LEU A 473 -3.50 16.67 -18.05
N GLY A 474 -3.54 16.12 -19.27
CA GLY A 474 -4.61 15.26 -19.75
C GLY A 474 -4.65 13.87 -19.09
N ALA A 475 -3.53 13.38 -18.54
CA ALA A 475 -3.48 12.12 -17.80
C ALA A 475 -3.81 12.27 -16.30
N ALA A 476 -3.88 13.50 -15.76
CA ALA A 476 -3.88 13.67 -14.31
C ALA A 476 -4.90 14.67 -13.75
N GLY A 477 -5.43 15.63 -14.50
CA GLY A 477 -6.41 16.60 -13.97
C GLY A 477 -5.96 17.48 -12.79
N GLU A 478 -4.79 17.24 -12.19
CA GLU A 478 -4.36 17.79 -10.89
C GLU A 478 -3.11 18.68 -10.94
N SER A 479 -2.44 18.79 -12.10
CA SER A 479 -1.32 19.74 -12.22
C SER A 479 -1.79 21.19 -12.38
N ALA A 480 -3.11 21.41 -12.51
CA ALA A 480 -3.72 22.71 -12.35
C ALA A 480 -4.12 22.90 -10.88
N PRO A 481 -3.93 24.08 -10.28
CA PRO A 481 -4.38 24.39 -8.91
C PRO A 481 -5.92 24.48 -8.78
N PHE A 482 -6.64 24.07 -9.82
CA PHE A 482 -8.08 24.12 -9.96
C PHE A 482 -8.59 22.88 -10.69
N GLU A 483 -9.86 22.57 -10.49
CA GLU A 483 -10.48 21.37 -11.05
C GLU A 483 -10.69 21.56 -12.57
N LEU A 484 -10.05 20.70 -13.37
CA LEU A 484 -10.16 20.73 -14.84
C LEU A 484 -11.40 19.96 -15.30
N GLU A 485 -12.40 20.68 -15.80
CA GLU A 485 -13.69 20.07 -16.18
C GLU A 485 -13.69 19.54 -17.62
N ARG A 486 -13.07 20.27 -18.56
CA ARG A 486 -12.99 19.88 -19.99
C ARG A 486 -11.69 20.32 -20.64
N ILE A 487 -11.02 19.35 -21.28
CA ILE A 487 -9.90 19.57 -22.20
C ILE A 487 -10.40 19.25 -23.61
N GLN A 488 -10.51 20.27 -24.47
CA GLN A 488 -10.86 20.10 -25.88
C GLN A 488 -9.60 20.17 -26.74
N LEU A 489 -9.40 19.14 -27.56
CA LEU A 489 -8.29 19.04 -28.50
C LEU A 489 -8.89 19.14 -29.90
N HIS A 490 -8.29 19.93 -30.79
CA HIS A 490 -8.80 20.11 -32.15
C HIS A 490 -7.80 19.60 -33.21
N GLY A 491 -8.34 19.07 -34.31
CA GLY A 491 -7.56 18.71 -35.51
C GLY A 491 -6.61 17.52 -35.34
N GLU A 492 -5.42 17.61 -35.95
CA GLU A 492 -4.41 16.54 -35.98
C GLU A 492 -3.89 16.13 -34.58
N LEU A 493 -3.91 17.05 -33.59
CA LEU A 493 -3.55 16.73 -32.20
C LEU A 493 -4.48 15.70 -31.57
N GLN A 494 -5.78 15.78 -31.87
CA GLN A 494 -6.76 14.85 -31.35
C GLN A 494 -6.49 13.44 -31.91
N GLU A 495 -6.26 13.33 -33.22
CA GLU A 495 -5.99 12.03 -33.87
C GLU A 495 -4.71 11.39 -33.34
N VAL A 496 -3.64 12.17 -33.15
CA VAL A 496 -2.38 11.67 -32.59
C VAL A 496 -2.56 11.21 -31.14
N LEU A 497 -3.33 11.95 -30.33
CA LEU A 497 -3.61 11.56 -28.95
C LEU A 497 -4.52 10.34 -28.84
N GLU A 498 -5.52 10.20 -29.71
CA GLU A 498 -6.37 9.01 -29.80
C GLU A 498 -5.56 7.77 -30.18
N ARG A 499 -4.64 7.90 -31.14
CA ARG A 499 -3.71 6.82 -31.52
C ARG A 499 -2.74 6.48 -30.39
N LEU A 500 -2.19 7.47 -29.69
CA LEU A 500 -1.33 7.27 -28.52
C LEU A 500 -2.06 6.59 -27.35
N ARG A 501 -3.32 6.96 -27.11
CA ARG A 501 -4.17 6.33 -26.07
C ARG A 501 -4.67 4.93 -26.47
N GLY A 502 -4.36 4.46 -27.67
CA GLY A 502 -4.81 3.16 -28.17
C GLY A 502 -6.31 3.12 -28.49
N VAL A 503 -6.97 4.27 -28.63
CA VAL A 503 -8.37 4.37 -29.07
C VAL A 503 -8.50 4.03 -30.56
N ARG A 504 -7.46 4.36 -31.34
CA ARG A 504 -7.36 4.06 -32.77
C ARG A 504 -6.03 3.37 -33.06
N GLU A 505 -6.05 2.28 -33.83
CA GLU A 505 -4.81 1.62 -34.24
C GLU A 505 -4.01 2.50 -35.23
N PRO A 506 -2.67 2.46 -35.17
CA PRO A 506 -1.82 3.08 -36.18
C PRO A 506 -2.08 2.55 -37.59
N ASP A 507 -1.91 3.42 -38.59
CA ASP A 507 -2.14 3.03 -39.98
C ASP A 507 -1.12 1.95 -40.42
N PRO A 508 -1.55 0.93 -41.20
CA PRO A 508 -0.67 -0.15 -41.62
C PRO A 508 0.35 0.36 -42.66
N ILE A 509 1.64 0.19 -42.37
CA ILE A 509 2.72 0.67 -43.25
C ILE A 509 3.20 -0.35 -44.29
N GLY A 510 2.70 -1.60 -44.21
CA GLY A 510 3.15 -2.71 -45.04
C GLY A 510 4.58 -3.16 -44.74
N LEU A 511 4.95 -4.36 -45.21
CA LEU A 511 6.30 -4.88 -45.05
C LEU A 511 7.28 -4.16 -46.02
N PRO A 512 8.44 -3.66 -45.55
CA PRO A 512 9.43 -3.01 -46.42
C PRO A 512 9.96 -3.95 -47.52
N LYS A 513 10.19 -3.41 -48.72
CA LYS A 513 10.56 -4.22 -49.90
C LYS A 513 11.94 -4.88 -49.77
N GLY A 514 12.88 -4.23 -49.09
CA GLY A 514 14.23 -4.73 -48.86
C GLY A 514 14.36 -5.63 -47.62
N PHE A 515 13.27 -5.91 -46.93
CA PHE A 515 13.25 -6.83 -45.79
C PHE A 515 13.09 -8.28 -46.25
N SER A 516 14.10 -9.11 -45.98
CA SER A 516 14.18 -10.52 -46.36
C SER A 516 13.61 -11.43 -45.27
N GLY A 517 12.29 -11.42 -45.07
CA GLY A 517 11.60 -12.28 -44.12
C GLY A 517 10.09 -12.05 -44.10
N THR A 518 9.34 -12.85 -43.35
CA THR A 518 7.91 -12.61 -43.10
C THR A 518 7.68 -12.27 -41.64
N LEU A 519 6.94 -11.19 -41.39
CA LEU A 519 6.52 -10.82 -40.04
C LEU A 519 5.21 -11.55 -39.70
N ARG A 520 5.05 -11.93 -38.44
CA ARG A 520 3.79 -12.44 -37.90
C ARG A 520 2.80 -11.30 -37.66
N PRO A 521 1.48 -11.56 -37.59
CA PRO A 521 0.48 -10.51 -37.39
C PRO A 521 0.75 -9.62 -36.18
N TYR A 522 1.21 -10.20 -35.06
CA TYR A 522 1.59 -9.39 -33.90
C TYR A 522 2.84 -8.55 -34.20
N GLN A 523 3.83 -9.07 -34.91
CA GLN A 523 5.05 -8.33 -35.28
C GLN A 523 4.73 -7.19 -36.25
N GLU A 524 3.79 -7.37 -37.18
CA GLU A 524 3.29 -6.31 -38.07
C GLU A 524 2.62 -5.18 -37.27
N ARG A 525 1.75 -5.51 -36.30
CA ARG A 525 1.19 -4.50 -35.39
C ARG A 525 2.27 -3.78 -34.59
N GLY A 526 3.28 -4.50 -34.12
CA GLY A 526 4.42 -3.92 -33.42
C GLY A 526 5.23 -2.97 -34.31
N LEU A 527 5.45 -3.34 -35.58
CA LEU A 527 6.10 -2.50 -36.58
C LEU A 527 5.29 -1.22 -36.86
N ASN A 528 3.97 -1.33 -37.06
CA ASN A 528 3.08 -0.17 -37.28
C ASN A 528 3.14 0.79 -36.08
N TRP A 529 3.10 0.26 -34.85
CA TRP A 529 3.22 1.06 -33.63
C TRP A 529 4.57 1.75 -33.50
N LEU A 530 5.67 1.03 -33.78
CA LEU A 530 7.02 1.60 -33.76
C LEU A 530 7.19 2.70 -34.81
N ALA A 531 6.67 2.50 -36.03
CA ALA A 531 6.75 3.48 -37.11
C ALA A 531 5.94 4.74 -36.79
N PHE A 532 4.76 4.59 -36.18
CA PHE A 532 3.96 5.72 -35.70
C PHE A 532 4.72 6.56 -34.66
N LEU A 533 5.25 5.95 -33.60
CA LEU A 533 5.99 6.70 -32.58
C LEU A 533 7.26 7.35 -33.15
N SER A 534 8.05 6.59 -33.93
CA SER A 534 9.32 7.06 -34.46
C SER A 534 9.16 8.18 -35.49
N SER A 535 8.12 8.13 -36.33
CA SER A 535 7.79 9.22 -37.27
C SER A 535 7.41 10.51 -36.56
N HIS A 536 6.88 10.43 -35.34
CA HIS A 536 6.56 11.61 -34.52
C HIS A 536 7.72 12.01 -33.58
N GLY A 537 8.88 11.37 -33.67
CA GLY A 537 10.02 11.64 -32.77
C GLY A 537 9.76 11.21 -31.32
N LEU A 538 8.80 10.32 -31.09
CA LEU A 538 8.46 9.77 -29.79
C LEU A 538 9.27 8.49 -29.53
N GLY A 539 9.78 8.34 -28.32
CA GLY A 539 10.51 7.15 -27.92
C GLY A 539 9.59 5.98 -27.60
N ALA A 540 10.01 4.77 -27.98
CA ALA A 540 9.24 3.54 -27.81
C ALA A 540 10.00 2.48 -26.98
N CYS A 541 9.30 1.77 -26.11
CA CYS A 541 9.79 0.60 -25.37
C CYS A 541 9.11 -0.65 -25.91
N LEU A 542 9.84 -1.46 -26.67
CA LEU A 542 9.38 -2.78 -27.10
C LEU A 542 9.79 -3.82 -26.06
N ALA A 543 8.80 -4.22 -25.28
CA ALA A 543 8.94 -5.03 -24.09
C ALA A 543 8.37 -6.45 -24.25
N ASP A 544 8.33 -6.95 -25.49
CA ASP A 544 7.89 -8.31 -25.77
C ASP A 544 8.72 -9.36 -25.02
N ASP A 545 8.07 -10.44 -24.62
CA ASP A 545 8.74 -11.63 -24.11
C ASP A 545 9.86 -12.07 -25.05
N MET A 546 10.88 -12.64 -24.43
CA MET A 546 12.08 -12.97 -25.18
C MET A 546 11.83 -14.09 -26.19
N GLY A 547 12.18 -13.85 -27.43
CA GLY A 547 11.97 -14.81 -28.51
C GLY A 547 10.80 -14.47 -29.44
N LEU A 548 10.01 -13.45 -29.12
CA LEU A 548 8.94 -12.93 -29.98
C LEU A 548 9.43 -12.07 -31.16
N GLY A 549 10.75 -11.94 -31.36
CA GLY A 549 11.31 -11.27 -32.55
C GLY A 549 11.40 -9.75 -32.44
N LYS A 550 11.87 -9.21 -31.31
CA LYS A 550 12.18 -7.77 -31.16
C LYS A 550 13.22 -7.27 -32.17
N THR A 551 14.23 -8.10 -32.44
CA THR A 551 15.31 -7.81 -33.41
C THR A 551 14.76 -7.59 -34.81
N ILE A 552 13.93 -8.51 -35.30
CA ILE A 552 13.38 -8.44 -36.67
C ILE A 552 12.38 -7.28 -36.84
N GLN A 553 11.59 -6.97 -35.81
CA GLN A 553 10.72 -5.78 -35.80
C GLN A 553 11.55 -4.49 -35.91
N THR A 554 12.66 -4.42 -35.17
CA THR A 554 13.59 -3.27 -35.23
C THR A 554 14.26 -3.14 -36.59
N LEU A 555 14.73 -4.24 -37.17
CA LEU A 555 15.35 -4.22 -38.50
C LEU A 555 14.34 -3.83 -39.59
N ALA A 556 13.09 -4.31 -39.50
CA ALA A 556 12.02 -3.89 -40.40
C ALA A 556 11.72 -2.39 -40.26
N LEU A 557 11.73 -1.84 -39.04
CA LEU A 557 11.56 -0.40 -38.81
C LEU A 557 12.67 0.43 -39.48
N ILE A 558 13.94 0.03 -39.31
CA ILE A 558 15.08 0.72 -39.93
C ILE A 558 15.00 0.63 -41.45
N GLN A 559 14.67 -0.55 -41.99
CA GLN A 559 14.49 -0.75 -43.43
C GLN A 559 13.34 0.10 -43.98
N HIS A 560 12.23 0.23 -43.25
CA HIS A 560 11.11 1.09 -43.63
C HIS A 560 11.53 2.56 -43.82
N PHE A 561 12.27 3.11 -42.84
CA PHE A 561 12.76 4.49 -42.94
C PHE A 561 13.85 4.66 -44.01
N TYR A 562 14.70 3.66 -44.19
CA TYR A 562 15.69 3.63 -45.28
C TYR A 562 15.01 3.77 -46.66
N GLU A 563 13.91 3.05 -46.89
CA GLU A 563 13.12 3.14 -48.13
C GLU A 563 12.40 4.48 -48.30
N GLN A 564 12.14 5.21 -47.22
CA GLN A 564 11.59 6.57 -47.25
C GLN A 564 12.67 7.65 -47.45
N GLY A 565 13.92 7.28 -47.69
CA GLY A 565 15.03 8.20 -47.92
C GLY A 565 15.79 8.63 -46.66
N GLN A 566 15.50 8.03 -45.49
CA GLN A 566 16.26 8.27 -44.27
C GLN A 566 17.43 7.28 -44.18
N THR A 567 18.62 7.69 -44.64
CA THR A 567 19.76 6.77 -44.83
C THR A 567 20.64 6.55 -43.59
N GLY A 568 20.25 7.00 -42.41
CA GLY A 568 21.03 6.94 -41.17
C GLY A 568 21.74 8.24 -40.81
N PRO A 569 22.63 8.22 -39.80
CA PRO A 569 23.13 7.03 -39.10
C PRO A 569 22.21 6.57 -37.95
N TYR A 570 22.05 5.26 -37.79
CA TYR A 570 21.41 4.62 -36.64
C TYR A 570 22.46 3.96 -35.71
N LEU A 571 22.27 4.08 -34.40
CA LEU A 571 23.14 3.45 -33.40
C LEU A 571 22.39 2.37 -32.64
N LEU A 572 22.91 1.15 -32.64
CA LEU A 572 22.46 0.06 -31.77
C LEU A 572 23.50 -0.19 -30.67
N VAL A 573 23.07 -0.08 -29.42
CA VAL A 573 23.89 -0.41 -28.24
C VAL A 573 23.32 -1.67 -27.58
N CYS A 574 24.12 -2.74 -27.52
CA CYS A 574 23.71 -4.01 -26.93
C CYS A 574 24.81 -4.59 -26.03
N PRO A 575 24.56 -5.64 -25.23
CA PRO A 575 25.64 -6.37 -24.55
C PRO A 575 26.66 -6.91 -25.56
N SER A 576 27.94 -6.97 -25.19
CA SER A 576 29.02 -7.38 -26.10
C SER A 576 28.83 -8.77 -26.72
N SER A 577 28.09 -9.64 -26.04
CA SER A 577 27.74 -10.97 -26.52
C SER A 577 26.66 -11.00 -27.61
N LEU A 578 25.91 -9.90 -27.80
CA LEU A 578 24.85 -9.80 -28.81
C LEU A 578 25.31 -9.18 -30.12
N LEU A 579 26.53 -8.62 -30.15
CA LEU A 579 27.07 -7.92 -31.31
C LEU A 579 27.05 -8.80 -32.56
N SER A 580 27.52 -10.05 -32.44
CA SER A 580 27.56 -11.00 -33.55
C SER A 580 26.16 -11.45 -33.98
N ASN A 581 25.24 -11.64 -33.03
CA ASN A 581 23.87 -12.04 -33.32
C ASN A 581 23.14 -10.96 -34.12
N TRP A 582 23.21 -9.69 -33.66
CA TRP A 582 22.65 -8.56 -34.40
C TRP A 582 23.27 -8.39 -35.79
N ALA A 583 24.58 -8.55 -35.90
CA ALA A 583 25.25 -8.49 -37.20
C ALA A 583 24.79 -9.59 -38.16
N HIS A 584 24.59 -10.81 -37.66
CA HIS A 584 24.09 -11.93 -38.44
C HIS A 584 22.62 -11.73 -38.85
N GLU A 585 21.75 -11.34 -37.92
CA GLU A 585 20.33 -11.07 -38.20
C GLU A 585 20.17 -9.90 -39.18
N ALA A 586 20.93 -8.81 -39.03
CA ALA A 586 20.90 -7.68 -39.96
C ALA A 586 21.28 -8.10 -41.39
N ARG A 587 22.36 -8.87 -41.57
CA ARG A 587 22.77 -9.38 -42.90
C ARG A 587 21.73 -10.32 -43.51
N ARG A 588 21.01 -11.08 -42.68
CA ARG A 588 19.99 -12.03 -43.14
C ARG A 588 18.70 -11.33 -43.54
N PHE A 589 18.17 -10.46 -42.68
CA PHE A 589 16.83 -9.88 -42.81
C PHE A 589 16.81 -8.50 -43.47
N ALA A 590 17.93 -7.76 -43.46
CA ALA A 590 18.02 -6.43 -44.08
C ALA A 590 19.38 -6.27 -44.80
N PRO A 591 19.65 -7.09 -45.85
CA PRO A 591 20.96 -7.15 -46.52
C PRO A 591 21.36 -5.84 -47.23
N GLN A 592 20.42 -4.93 -47.47
CA GLN A 592 20.68 -3.64 -48.11
C GLN A 592 21.28 -2.61 -47.15
N LEU A 593 21.13 -2.80 -45.83
CA LEU A 593 21.64 -1.85 -44.84
C LEU A 593 23.16 -1.98 -44.70
N GLN A 594 23.88 -0.87 -44.83
CA GLN A 594 25.33 -0.87 -44.60
C GLN A 594 25.63 -0.95 -43.11
N LEU A 595 26.18 -2.09 -42.68
CA LEU A 595 26.46 -2.42 -41.29
C LEU A 595 27.89 -2.09 -40.87
N GLY A 596 28.06 -1.42 -39.74
CA GLY A 596 29.32 -1.26 -39.02
C GLY A 596 29.32 -1.88 -37.64
N ILE A 597 30.39 -2.58 -37.27
CA ILE A 597 30.60 -3.06 -35.89
C ILE A 597 31.73 -2.24 -35.27
N HIS A 598 31.40 -1.43 -34.26
CA HIS A 598 32.38 -0.67 -33.49
C HIS A 598 32.80 -1.46 -32.25
N HIS A 599 33.82 -2.32 -32.42
CA HIS A 599 34.33 -3.17 -31.35
C HIS A 599 35.82 -3.48 -31.54
N GLY A 600 36.54 -3.76 -30.44
CA GLY A 600 37.94 -4.19 -30.47
C GLY A 600 38.97 -3.06 -30.25
N PRO A 601 40.26 -3.44 -30.16
CA PRO A 601 41.36 -2.50 -29.92
C PRO A 601 41.70 -1.64 -31.15
N GLU A 602 41.55 -2.17 -32.36
CA GLU A 602 41.86 -1.53 -33.65
C GLU A 602 40.73 -0.63 -34.19
N ARG A 603 39.67 -0.42 -33.40
CA ARG A 603 38.53 0.40 -33.83
C ARG A 603 38.95 1.85 -34.09
N LEU A 604 38.37 2.45 -35.12
CA LEU A 604 38.60 3.85 -35.49
C LEU A 604 38.09 4.80 -34.40
N ARG A 605 38.68 5.99 -34.31
CA ARG A 605 38.31 7.04 -33.34
C ARG A 605 38.44 8.42 -33.98
N GLY A 606 37.81 9.44 -33.38
CA GLY A 606 37.83 10.80 -33.90
C GLY A 606 37.23 10.92 -35.29
N GLU A 607 37.83 11.71 -36.17
CA GLU A 607 37.31 11.97 -37.53
C GLU A 607 37.18 10.70 -38.39
N ALA A 608 38.13 9.76 -38.30
CA ALA A 608 38.08 8.52 -39.08
C ALA A 608 36.85 7.66 -38.72
N LEU A 609 36.40 7.69 -37.46
CA LEU A 609 35.17 7.02 -37.04
C LEU A 609 33.93 7.69 -37.64
N ARG A 610 33.92 9.04 -37.71
CA ARG A 610 32.79 9.80 -38.25
C ARG A 610 32.62 9.56 -39.74
N GLU A 611 33.72 9.57 -40.50
CA GLU A 611 33.70 9.25 -41.93
C GLU A 611 33.19 7.84 -42.18
N GLN A 612 33.56 6.89 -41.33
CA GLN A 612 33.06 5.51 -41.41
C GLN A 612 31.55 5.44 -41.12
N ILE A 613 31.09 6.07 -40.03
CA ILE A 613 29.67 6.07 -39.63
C ILE A 613 28.82 6.79 -40.68
N ALA A 614 29.30 7.87 -41.29
CA ALA A 614 28.59 8.60 -42.34
C ALA A 614 28.32 7.75 -43.59
N ARG A 615 29.12 6.70 -43.83
CA ARG A 615 28.90 5.74 -44.93
C ARG A 615 27.99 4.58 -44.52
N GLN A 616 27.77 4.38 -43.23
CA GLN A 616 26.99 3.27 -42.69
C GLN A 616 25.56 3.69 -42.39
N THR A 617 24.63 2.75 -42.56
CA THR A 617 23.25 2.95 -42.13
C THR A 617 23.09 2.58 -40.65
N LEU A 618 23.66 1.45 -40.23
CA LEU A 618 23.54 0.92 -38.86
C LEU A 618 24.91 0.63 -38.26
N THR A 619 25.22 1.29 -37.13
CA THR A 619 26.42 1.04 -36.33
C THR A 619 26.04 0.28 -35.06
N ILE A 620 26.68 -0.87 -34.81
CA ILE A 620 26.48 -1.71 -33.62
C ILE A 620 27.67 -1.55 -32.68
N THR A 621 27.41 -1.26 -31.41
CA THR A 621 28.45 -1.20 -30.36
C THR A 621 27.96 -1.75 -29.02
N SER A 622 28.86 -1.82 -28.04
CA SER A 622 28.54 -2.28 -26.69
C SER A 622 28.37 -1.13 -25.68
N TYR A 623 27.61 -1.34 -24.60
CA TYR A 623 27.44 -0.35 -23.53
C TYR A 623 28.76 0.18 -22.95
N ALA A 624 29.76 -0.70 -22.81
CA ALA A 624 31.08 -0.31 -22.31
C ALA A 624 31.83 0.60 -23.29
N LEU A 625 31.69 0.37 -24.60
CA LEU A 625 32.32 1.20 -25.62
C LEU A 625 31.55 2.51 -25.87
N ALA A 626 30.22 2.48 -25.82
CA ALA A 626 29.39 3.69 -25.85
C ALA A 626 29.78 4.67 -24.73
N GLN A 627 30.10 4.15 -23.54
CA GLN A 627 30.64 4.96 -22.45
C GLN A 627 32.08 5.43 -22.71
N ARG A 628 32.96 4.55 -23.18
CA ARG A 628 34.39 4.85 -23.35
C ARG A 628 34.65 5.86 -24.46
N ASP A 629 33.88 5.78 -25.54
CA ASP A 629 34.01 6.60 -26.74
C ASP A 629 32.86 7.63 -26.86
N GLN A 630 32.23 7.98 -25.72
CA GLN A 630 31.10 8.91 -25.65
C GLN A 630 31.36 10.24 -26.37
N ALA A 631 32.58 10.79 -26.23
CA ALA A 631 32.94 12.07 -26.81
C ALA A 631 32.87 12.07 -28.36
N ASP A 632 33.16 10.93 -29.00
CA ASP A 632 33.05 10.79 -30.45
C ASP A 632 31.58 10.62 -30.85
N PHE A 633 30.84 9.78 -30.14
CA PHE A 633 29.43 9.50 -30.44
C PHE A 633 28.48 10.69 -30.19
N ALA A 634 28.79 11.55 -29.21
CA ALA A 634 27.97 12.72 -28.87
C ALA A 634 28.06 13.84 -29.93
N GLN A 635 29.07 13.81 -30.81
CA GLN A 635 29.24 14.79 -31.89
C GLN A 635 28.46 14.43 -33.16
N LEU A 636 27.85 13.25 -33.20
CA LEU A 636 27.03 12.79 -34.32
C LEU A 636 25.54 13.03 -34.02
N ALA A 637 24.80 13.45 -35.04
CA ALA A 637 23.35 13.49 -35.01
C ALA A 637 22.81 12.14 -35.51
N TRP A 638 22.27 11.34 -34.59
CA TRP A 638 21.72 10.03 -34.93
C TRP A 638 20.25 10.19 -35.36
N GLN A 639 19.82 9.48 -36.39
CA GLN A 639 18.38 9.38 -36.70
C GLN A 639 17.65 8.55 -35.64
N GLY A 640 18.28 7.48 -35.16
CA GLY A 640 17.71 6.67 -34.10
C GLY A 640 18.78 6.02 -33.24
N VAL A 641 18.53 5.96 -31.93
CA VAL A 641 19.36 5.20 -30.97
C VAL A 641 18.52 4.07 -30.38
N ILE A 642 18.98 2.85 -30.56
CA ILE A 642 18.34 1.62 -30.11
C ILE A 642 19.18 1.00 -28.99
N LEU A 643 18.54 0.69 -27.86
CA LEU A 643 19.15 0.00 -26.73
C LEU A 643 18.56 -1.40 -26.61
N ASP A 644 19.40 -2.43 -26.73
CA ASP A 644 18.98 -3.81 -26.50
C ASP A 644 19.40 -4.29 -25.11
N GLU A 645 18.54 -5.06 -24.45
CA GLU A 645 18.70 -5.45 -23.05
C GLU A 645 18.90 -4.21 -22.14
N ALA A 646 17.95 -3.26 -22.22
CA ALA A 646 18.01 -1.96 -21.54
C ALA A 646 18.01 -2.03 -20.00
N GLN A 647 17.92 -3.22 -19.39
CA GLN A 647 18.24 -3.39 -17.97
C GLN A 647 19.64 -2.86 -17.60
N ASN A 648 20.56 -2.75 -18.57
CA ASN A 648 21.89 -2.18 -18.37
C ASN A 648 21.86 -0.68 -18.00
N ILE A 649 20.74 0.04 -18.23
CA ILE A 649 20.61 1.47 -17.90
C ILE A 649 19.66 1.78 -16.72
N LYS A 650 19.24 0.75 -15.96
CA LYS A 650 18.29 0.90 -14.83
C LYS A 650 18.67 1.98 -13.83
N ASN A 651 19.94 1.99 -13.42
CA ASN A 651 20.44 3.00 -12.50
C ASN A 651 20.88 4.25 -13.29
N PRO A 652 20.22 5.40 -13.11
CA PRO A 652 20.51 6.61 -13.89
C PRO A 652 21.84 7.27 -13.52
N LEU A 653 22.42 6.90 -12.37
CA LEU A 653 23.67 7.49 -11.87
C LEU A 653 24.92 6.85 -12.49
N THR A 654 24.80 5.68 -13.10
CA THR A 654 25.96 4.99 -13.68
C THR A 654 26.52 5.77 -14.87
N LYS A 655 27.84 5.67 -15.09
CA LYS A 655 28.51 6.34 -16.21
C LYS A 655 27.96 5.88 -17.57
N GLN A 656 27.58 4.60 -17.68
CA GLN A 656 27.00 4.02 -18.90
C GLN A 656 25.63 4.63 -19.19
N SER A 657 24.72 4.69 -18.21
CA SER A 657 23.40 5.32 -18.37
C SER A 657 23.51 6.79 -18.78
N LYS A 658 24.42 7.54 -18.14
CA LYS A 658 24.66 8.96 -18.47
C LYS A 658 25.19 9.14 -19.90
N ALA A 659 26.14 8.30 -20.32
CA ALA A 659 26.72 8.38 -21.65
C ALA A 659 25.67 8.14 -22.74
N VAL A 660 24.90 7.07 -22.61
CA VAL A 660 23.87 6.71 -23.61
C VAL A 660 22.73 7.73 -23.64
N ARG A 661 22.30 8.27 -22.49
CA ARG A 661 21.27 9.33 -22.42
C ARG A 661 21.72 10.67 -23.01
N SER A 662 23.02 10.93 -23.07
CA SER A 662 23.56 12.17 -23.65
C SER A 662 23.59 12.19 -25.18
N LEU A 663 23.29 11.06 -25.84
CA LEU A 663 23.32 10.95 -27.29
C LEU A 663 22.16 11.73 -27.94
N ASN A 664 22.49 12.50 -28.96
CA ASN A 664 21.52 13.25 -29.74
C ASN A 664 20.86 12.33 -30.78
N ALA A 665 19.54 12.17 -30.70
CA ALA A 665 18.78 11.26 -31.55
C ALA A 665 17.38 11.82 -31.83
N ASP A 666 16.91 11.71 -33.08
CA ASP A 666 15.56 12.12 -33.48
C ASP A 666 14.48 11.24 -32.83
N TRP A 667 14.70 9.93 -32.79
CA TRP A 667 13.88 8.98 -32.04
C TRP A 667 14.73 7.96 -31.27
N ARG A 668 14.11 7.30 -30.29
CA ARG A 668 14.79 6.37 -29.38
C ARG A 668 13.97 5.11 -29.17
N LEU A 669 14.62 3.96 -29.17
CA LEU A 669 13.98 2.67 -28.98
C LEU A 669 14.70 1.88 -27.89
N VAL A 670 13.92 1.31 -26.98
CA VAL A 670 14.40 0.37 -25.97
C VAL A 670 13.81 -1.00 -26.26
N LEU A 671 14.65 -2.02 -26.27
CA LEU A 671 14.28 -3.42 -26.34
C LEU A 671 14.59 -4.08 -24.99
N THR A 672 13.59 -4.73 -24.41
CA THR A 672 13.74 -5.41 -23.12
C THR A 672 12.79 -6.61 -23.05
N GLY A 673 13.16 -7.65 -22.30
CA GLY A 673 12.26 -8.76 -21.99
C GLY A 673 11.37 -8.50 -20.77
N THR A 674 11.79 -7.59 -19.89
CA THR A 674 11.14 -7.33 -18.60
C THR A 674 11.21 -5.83 -18.31
N PRO A 675 10.29 -5.02 -18.86
CA PRO A 675 10.44 -3.57 -18.88
C PRO A 675 10.38 -2.95 -17.48
N VAL A 676 9.54 -3.48 -16.58
CA VAL A 676 9.20 -2.82 -15.31
C VAL A 676 8.77 -3.83 -14.23
N GLU A 677 9.54 -4.89 -13.99
CA GLU A 677 9.09 -5.90 -13.01
C GLU A 677 9.48 -5.60 -11.55
N ASN A 678 10.50 -4.78 -11.30
CA ASN A 678 11.14 -4.80 -9.98
C ASN A 678 11.07 -3.48 -9.19
N HIS A 679 11.16 -2.31 -9.85
CA HIS A 679 11.06 -1.01 -9.16
C HIS A 679 10.53 0.09 -10.06
N VAL A 680 9.58 0.89 -9.54
CA VAL A 680 9.07 2.13 -10.15
C VAL A 680 10.21 3.11 -10.52
N GLY A 681 11.33 3.07 -9.81
CA GLY A 681 12.52 3.88 -10.12
C GLY A 681 13.21 3.52 -11.44
N ASP A 682 13.17 2.26 -11.87
CA ASP A 682 13.76 1.80 -13.14
C ASP A 682 13.02 2.41 -14.34
N LEU A 683 11.70 2.59 -14.20
CA LEU A 683 10.84 3.18 -15.22
C LEU A 683 11.25 4.61 -15.55
N TRP A 684 11.66 5.40 -14.56
CA TRP A 684 12.11 6.77 -14.81
C TRP A 684 13.35 6.81 -15.72
N SER A 685 14.35 5.97 -15.47
CA SER A 685 15.58 5.93 -16.28
C SER A 685 15.29 5.56 -17.73
N LEU A 686 14.38 4.60 -17.95
CA LEU A 686 13.96 4.19 -19.29
C LEU A 686 13.15 5.29 -19.99
N MET A 687 12.15 5.86 -19.30
CA MET A 687 11.30 6.90 -19.87
C MET A 687 12.05 8.21 -20.12
N ASP A 688 13.03 8.55 -19.28
CA ASP A 688 13.88 9.73 -19.48
C ASP A 688 14.86 9.53 -20.64
N PHE A 689 15.30 8.30 -20.91
CA PHE A 689 16.00 8.00 -22.16
C PHE A 689 15.05 8.14 -23.36
N LEU A 690 13.90 7.47 -23.34
CA LEU A 690 12.97 7.44 -24.48
C LEU A 690 12.39 8.81 -24.82
N ASN A 691 11.87 9.50 -23.81
CA ASN A 691 11.12 10.73 -23.91
C ASN A 691 11.60 11.72 -22.83
N PRO A 692 12.78 12.34 -23.01
CA PRO A 692 13.38 13.23 -22.01
C PRO A 692 12.42 14.32 -21.54
N GLY A 693 12.25 14.43 -20.21
CA GLY A 693 11.39 15.43 -19.58
C GLY A 693 9.91 15.06 -19.43
N LEU A 694 9.42 13.95 -20.02
CA LEU A 694 8.01 13.51 -19.86
C LEU A 694 7.62 13.28 -18.40
N LEU A 695 8.51 12.69 -17.61
CA LEU A 695 8.31 12.43 -16.17
C LEU A 695 8.97 13.49 -15.27
N GLY A 696 9.40 14.61 -15.85
CA GLY A 696 10.13 15.66 -15.14
C GLY A 696 11.51 15.22 -14.64
N SER A 697 12.07 16.02 -13.71
CA SER A 697 13.37 15.73 -13.11
C SER A 697 13.31 14.50 -12.18
N GLN A 698 14.47 13.90 -11.91
CA GLN A 698 14.56 12.77 -10.98
C GLN A 698 14.01 13.12 -9.58
N HIS A 699 14.22 14.36 -9.13
CA HIS A 699 13.69 14.85 -7.86
C HIS A 699 12.16 14.93 -7.88
N TYR A 700 11.60 15.50 -8.95
CA TYR A 700 10.15 15.59 -9.13
C TYR A 700 9.51 14.20 -9.16
N PHE A 701 10.07 13.27 -9.93
CA PHE A 701 9.59 11.90 -10.02
C PHE A 701 9.63 11.19 -8.66
N LYS A 702 10.71 11.41 -7.89
CA LYS A 702 10.87 10.81 -6.57
C LYS A 702 9.80 11.29 -5.58
N SER A 703 9.48 12.58 -5.56
CA SER A 703 8.52 13.14 -4.61
C SER A 703 7.06 12.89 -5.02
N HIS A 704 6.75 12.92 -6.32
CA HIS A 704 5.35 12.84 -6.82
C HIS A 704 4.92 11.43 -7.26
N PHE A 705 5.84 10.53 -7.59
CA PHE A 705 5.51 9.16 -8.02
C PHE A 705 6.15 8.11 -7.12
N LEU A 706 7.48 8.10 -7.00
CA LEU A 706 8.18 7.01 -6.30
C LEU A 706 7.78 6.88 -4.83
N THR A 707 7.79 7.99 -4.08
CA THR A 707 7.51 7.98 -2.64
C THR A 707 6.04 7.65 -2.33
N PRO A 708 5.04 8.26 -2.99
CA PRO A 708 3.64 7.89 -2.79
C PRO A 708 3.34 6.44 -3.15
N ILE A 709 3.88 5.93 -4.28
CA ILE A 709 3.63 4.55 -4.71
C ILE A 709 4.29 3.54 -3.75
N GLN A 710 5.57 3.73 -3.40
CA GLN A 710 6.31 2.73 -2.61
C GLN A 710 6.03 2.80 -1.11
N ARG A 711 5.85 4.00 -0.53
CA ARG A 711 5.66 4.18 0.92
C ARG A 711 4.21 4.29 1.35
N LEU A 712 3.40 5.01 0.58
CA LEU A 712 2.00 5.27 0.91
C LEU A 712 1.04 4.28 0.24
N ARG A 713 1.54 3.46 -0.71
CA ARG A 713 0.76 2.49 -1.51
C ARG A 713 -0.46 3.13 -2.16
N ASP A 714 -0.29 4.35 -2.66
CA ASP A 714 -1.39 5.11 -3.26
C ASP A 714 -1.78 4.54 -4.65
N PRO A 715 -3.00 4.01 -4.80
CA PRO A 715 -3.48 3.48 -6.07
C PRO A 715 -3.66 4.57 -7.14
N GLN A 716 -4.02 5.80 -6.76
CA GLN A 716 -4.28 6.89 -7.71
C GLN A 716 -2.98 7.33 -8.40
N THR A 717 -1.91 7.54 -7.63
CA THR A 717 -0.58 7.85 -8.19
C THR A 717 -0.06 6.73 -9.09
N THR A 718 -0.33 5.46 -8.76
CA THR A 718 0.07 4.32 -9.59
C THR A 718 -0.65 4.33 -10.94
N GLN A 719 -1.96 4.56 -10.94
CA GLN A 719 -2.76 4.65 -12.16
C GLN A 719 -2.33 5.84 -13.04
N ARG A 720 -2.02 6.99 -12.43
CA ARG A 720 -1.51 8.17 -13.11
C ARG A 720 -0.19 7.88 -13.84
N LEU A 721 0.76 7.25 -13.16
CA LEU A 721 2.03 6.86 -13.78
C LEU A 721 1.81 5.91 -14.96
N HIS A 722 0.93 4.92 -14.79
CA HIS A 722 0.58 3.99 -15.85
C HIS A 722 0.01 4.70 -17.07
N GLN A 723 -0.96 5.62 -16.91
CA GLN A 723 -1.55 6.38 -18.01
C GLN A 723 -0.53 7.23 -18.79
N LEU A 724 0.46 7.79 -18.09
CA LEU A 724 1.53 8.56 -18.73
C LEU A 724 2.51 7.69 -19.53
N THR A 725 2.81 6.49 -19.04
CA THR A 725 3.84 5.63 -19.65
C THR A 725 3.29 4.61 -20.65
N ALA A 726 2.03 4.20 -20.51
CA ALA A 726 1.41 3.15 -21.32
C ALA A 726 1.51 3.38 -22.84
N PRO A 727 1.30 4.61 -23.39
CA PRO A 727 1.42 4.87 -24.84
C PRO A 727 2.79 4.52 -25.44
N PHE A 728 3.83 4.50 -24.61
CA PHE A 728 5.22 4.35 -25.03
C PHE A 728 5.78 2.95 -24.74
N ILE A 729 4.98 2.04 -24.16
CA ILE A 729 5.42 0.70 -23.77
C ILE A 729 4.49 -0.33 -24.40
N LEU A 730 5.04 -1.15 -25.31
CA LEU A 730 4.34 -2.30 -25.88
C LEU A 730 4.92 -3.58 -25.27
N ARG A 731 4.10 -4.30 -24.49
CA ARG A 731 4.47 -5.59 -23.87
C ARG A 731 3.51 -6.69 -24.32
N ARG A 732 4.07 -7.82 -24.76
CA ARG A 732 3.34 -9.02 -25.16
C ARG A 732 4.00 -10.26 -24.58
N LEU A 733 3.21 -11.20 -24.10
CA LEU A 733 3.70 -12.43 -23.48
C LEU A 733 3.56 -13.62 -24.43
N LYS A 734 4.41 -14.65 -24.29
CA LYS A 734 4.25 -15.89 -25.05
C LYS A 734 2.93 -16.61 -24.76
N SER A 735 2.40 -16.39 -23.55
CA SER A 735 1.09 -16.90 -23.11
C SER A 735 -0.09 -16.13 -23.69
N ASP A 736 0.13 -15.00 -24.39
CA ASP A 736 -0.97 -14.22 -24.95
C ASP A 736 -1.75 -15.09 -25.95
N PRO A 737 -3.10 -15.15 -25.88
CA PRO A 737 -3.90 -15.98 -26.78
C PRO A 737 -3.67 -15.70 -28.27
N ALA A 738 -3.22 -14.49 -28.61
CA ALA A 738 -2.89 -14.09 -29.98
C ALA A 738 -1.51 -14.59 -30.47
N ILE A 739 -0.70 -15.18 -29.58
CA ILE A 739 0.69 -15.62 -29.82
C ILE A 739 0.85 -17.13 -29.52
N ALA A 740 0.17 -17.62 -28.49
CA ALA A 740 0.17 -19.01 -28.03
C ALA A 740 -0.07 -20.09 -29.11
N PRO A 741 -0.86 -19.88 -30.19
CA PRO A 741 -1.06 -20.90 -31.22
C PRO A 741 0.20 -21.29 -32.00
N GLU A 742 1.28 -20.48 -31.95
CA GLU A 742 2.47 -20.66 -32.80
C GLU A 742 3.70 -21.28 -32.11
N LEU A 743 3.68 -21.45 -30.78
CA LEU A 743 4.79 -22.06 -30.02
C LEU A 743 4.39 -23.46 -29.52
N PRO A 744 5.28 -24.46 -29.60
CA PRO A 744 5.00 -25.80 -29.06
C PRO A 744 4.84 -25.77 -27.53
N GLU A 745 4.35 -26.86 -26.94
CA GLU A 745 4.23 -26.94 -25.47
C GLU A 745 5.62 -26.85 -24.79
N LYS A 746 5.72 -26.00 -23.77
CA LYS A 746 6.83 -25.96 -22.82
C LYS A 746 6.41 -26.68 -21.55
N GLN A 747 7.17 -27.69 -21.13
CA GLN A 747 6.95 -28.39 -19.88
C GLN A 747 8.12 -28.10 -18.93
N GLU A 748 7.82 -27.56 -17.75
CA GLU A 748 8.82 -27.34 -16.70
C GLU A 748 8.66 -28.37 -15.59
N MET A 749 9.75 -29.06 -15.24
CA MET A 749 9.80 -30.09 -14.20
C MET A 749 10.91 -29.80 -13.20
N LYS A 750 10.58 -29.93 -11.92
CA LYS A 750 11.55 -29.93 -10.82
C LYS A 750 12.10 -31.34 -10.66
N VAL A 751 13.42 -31.47 -10.65
CA VAL A 751 14.14 -32.74 -10.50
C VAL A 751 14.87 -32.70 -9.17
N TYR A 752 14.34 -33.43 -8.20
CA TYR A 752 14.91 -33.52 -6.86
C TYR A 752 16.05 -34.55 -6.84
N CYS A 753 17.21 -34.10 -6.39
CA CYS A 753 18.45 -34.87 -6.37
C CYS A 753 18.91 -35.02 -4.91
N PRO A 754 18.99 -36.25 -4.36
CA PRO A 754 19.52 -36.45 -3.02
C PRO A 754 21.01 -36.09 -2.95
N LEU A 755 21.47 -35.61 -1.80
CA LEU A 755 22.90 -35.42 -1.57
C LEU A 755 23.62 -36.77 -1.41
N SER A 756 24.86 -36.86 -1.91
CA SER A 756 25.74 -37.97 -1.55
C SER A 756 26.16 -37.87 -0.08
N ARG A 757 26.63 -38.97 0.53
CA ARG A 757 27.16 -38.98 1.91
C ARG A 757 28.29 -37.98 2.12
N GLU A 758 29.14 -37.81 1.10
CA GLU A 758 30.23 -36.84 1.11
C GLU A 758 29.68 -35.41 1.08
N GLN A 759 28.71 -35.13 0.20
CA GLN A 759 28.08 -33.81 0.13
C GLN A 759 27.37 -33.45 1.43
N ALA A 760 26.60 -34.37 2.02
CA ALA A 760 25.89 -34.14 3.28
C ALA A 760 26.86 -33.80 4.43
N SER A 761 27.97 -34.53 4.52
CA SER A 761 29.02 -34.26 5.52
C SER A 761 29.68 -32.89 5.32
N LEU A 762 30.05 -32.54 4.08
CA LEU A 762 30.62 -31.23 3.76
C LEU A 762 29.63 -30.09 4.01
N TYR A 763 28.36 -30.29 3.65
CA TYR A 763 27.29 -29.32 3.82
C TYR A 763 27.08 -29.02 5.31
N ALA A 764 26.94 -30.05 6.15
CA ALA A 764 26.76 -29.89 7.59
C ALA A 764 27.96 -29.18 8.24
N ALA A 765 29.20 -29.52 7.84
CA ALA A 765 30.40 -28.87 8.35
C ALA A 765 30.44 -27.36 8.02
N VAL A 766 30.10 -26.99 6.79
CA VAL A 766 30.07 -25.58 6.35
C VAL A 766 28.95 -24.81 7.06
N VAL A 767 27.75 -25.39 7.21
CA VAL A 767 26.66 -24.73 7.97
C VAL A 767 27.11 -24.44 9.41
N GLN A 768 27.73 -25.40 10.08
CA GLN A 768 28.21 -25.21 11.46
C GLN A 768 29.30 -24.12 11.56
N GLU A 769 30.22 -24.06 10.59
CA GLU A 769 31.26 -23.01 10.51
C GLU A 769 30.62 -21.62 10.37
N ILE A 770 29.61 -21.50 9.51
CA ILE A 770 28.91 -20.23 9.24
C ILE A 770 28.09 -19.78 10.44
N GLU A 771 27.36 -20.69 11.10
CA GLU A 771 26.59 -20.36 12.31
C GLU A 771 27.50 -19.78 13.41
N ASN A 772 28.67 -20.39 13.61
CA ASN A 772 29.67 -19.90 14.55
C ASN A 772 30.22 -18.52 14.15
N ALA A 773 30.45 -18.30 12.85
CA ALA A 773 30.93 -17.02 12.34
C ALA A 773 29.87 -15.90 12.44
N LEU A 774 28.59 -16.23 12.28
CA LEU A 774 27.48 -15.27 12.38
C LEU A 774 27.18 -14.88 13.84
N ALA A 775 27.33 -15.81 14.80
CA ALA A 775 27.12 -15.54 16.23
C ALA A 775 28.04 -14.44 16.79
N GLY A 776 29.19 -14.19 16.15
CA GLY A 776 30.15 -13.14 16.53
C GLY A 776 30.14 -11.89 15.64
N ALA A 777 29.30 -11.84 14.60
CA ALA A 777 29.33 -10.77 13.59
C ALA A 777 28.41 -9.59 13.96
N THR A 778 28.92 -8.36 13.84
CA THR A 778 28.09 -7.15 14.01
C THR A 778 27.24 -6.88 12.75
N PRO A 779 26.03 -6.29 12.89
CA PRO A 779 25.19 -5.93 11.75
C PRO A 779 25.92 -4.96 10.81
N GLY A 780 26.02 -5.30 9.52
CA GLY A 780 26.67 -4.45 8.52
C GLY A 780 27.25 -5.21 7.33
N LEU A 781 28.21 -4.56 6.63
CA LEU A 781 28.83 -5.09 5.41
C LEU A 781 29.55 -6.43 5.63
N GLN A 782 30.15 -6.63 6.81
CA GLN A 782 30.85 -7.86 7.18
C GLN A 782 29.89 -9.06 7.28
N ARG A 783 28.74 -8.91 7.95
CA ARG A 783 27.68 -9.94 8.02
C ARG A 783 27.19 -10.32 6.61
N ARG A 784 26.92 -9.31 5.77
CA ARG A 784 26.50 -9.55 4.37
C ARG A 784 27.54 -10.35 3.59
N GLY A 785 28.83 -10.02 3.73
CA GLY A 785 29.93 -10.75 3.10
C GLY A 785 30.00 -12.22 3.52
N LEU A 786 29.79 -12.51 4.81
CA LEU A 786 29.75 -13.89 5.34
C LEU A 786 28.59 -14.71 4.76
N ILE A 787 27.39 -14.11 4.69
CA ILE A 787 26.19 -14.76 4.12
C ILE A 787 26.38 -15.08 2.63
N LEU A 788 26.96 -14.15 1.85
CA LEU A 788 27.23 -14.39 0.44
C LEU A 788 28.28 -15.49 0.24
N LYS A 789 29.34 -15.50 1.06
CA LYS A 789 30.35 -16.57 1.04
C LYS A 789 29.71 -17.93 1.35
N ALA A 790 28.87 -17.99 2.38
CA ALA A 790 28.12 -19.18 2.78
C ALA A 790 27.27 -19.75 1.64
N LEU A 791 26.43 -18.90 1.03
CA LEU A 791 25.56 -19.28 -0.08
C LEU A 791 26.36 -19.86 -1.26
N ILE A 792 27.48 -19.24 -1.60
CA ILE A 792 28.37 -19.74 -2.67
C ILE A 792 28.90 -21.12 -2.30
N GLN A 793 29.49 -21.29 -1.12
CA GLN A 793 30.09 -22.56 -0.69
C GLN A 793 29.08 -23.70 -0.67
N LEU A 794 27.91 -23.48 -0.08
CA LEU A 794 26.87 -24.49 0.00
C LEU A 794 26.35 -24.89 -1.40
N LYS A 795 26.17 -23.92 -2.32
CA LYS A 795 25.83 -24.23 -3.73
C LYS A 795 26.93 -25.02 -4.45
N GLN A 796 28.20 -24.72 -4.19
CA GLN A 796 29.30 -25.49 -4.75
C GLN A 796 29.25 -26.95 -4.28
N ILE A 797 28.94 -27.18 -3.00
CA ILE A 797 28.76 -28.53 -2.42
C ILE A 797 27.58 -29.25 -3.06
N CYS A 798 26.41 -28.59 -3.18
CA CYS A 798 25.24 -29.15 -3.87
C CYS A 798 25.55 -29.56 -5.31
N ASN A 799 26.37 -28.77 -6.02
CA ASN A 799 26.79 -29.06 -7.39
C ASN A 799 27.71 -30.28 -7.46
N HIS A 800 28.85 -30.24 -6.76
CA HIS A 800 29.80 -31.36 -6.72
C HIS A 800 30.88 -31.13 -5.65
N PRO A 801 31.32 -32.14 -4.88
CA PRO A 801 32.43 -32.00 -3.91
C PRO A 801 33.71 -31.43 -4.52
N LEU A 802 34.12 -31.91 -5.71
CA LEU A 802 35.26 -31.35 -6.47
C LEU A 802 35.15 -29.85 -6.76
N HIS A 803 33.94 -29.31 -6.95
CA HIS A 803 33.74 -27.89 -7.21
C HIS A 803 33.99 -27.05 -5.95
N PHE A 804 33.64 -27.58 -4.78
CA PHE A 804 33.93 -26.93 -3.49
C PHE A 804 35.39 -27.11 -3.05
N LEU A 805 35.90 -28.35 -3.10
CA LEU A 805 37.26 -28.70 -2.66
C LEU A 805 38.35 -28.19 -3.62
N LYS A 806 38.00 -27.87 -4.87
CA LYS A 806 38.92 -27.46 -5.94
C LYS A 806 40.01 -28.49 -6.24
N GLU A 807 39.66 -29.76 -6.09
CA GLU A 807 40.56 -30.89 -6.33
C GLU A 807 40.28 -31.52 -7.69
N SER A 808 41.24 -32.32 -8.18
CA SER A 808 41.03 -33.23 -9.32
C SER A 808 40.76 -34.63 -8.79
N GLY A 809 39.74 -35.32 -9.29
CA GLY A 809 39.42 -36.65 -8.78
C GLY A 809 38.38 -37.41 -9.61
N ARG A 810 37.84 -38.47 -9.01
CA ARG A 810 36.73 -39.24 -9.59
C ARG A 810 35.43 -38.44 -9.51
N PHE A 811 34.61 -38.55 -10.55
CA PHE A 811 33.31 -37.87 -10.67
C PHE A 811 32.15 -38.73 -10.11
N ASN A 812 32.11 -40.01 -10.51
CA ASN A 812 30.94 -40.88 -10.28
C ASN A 812 30.66 -41.12 -8.79
N GLY A 813 29.38 -41.07 -8.41
CA GLY A 813 28.90 -41.42 -7.07
C GLY A 813 29.23 -40.41 -5.97
N ARG A 814 29.72 -39.22 -6.34
CA ARG A 814 30.05 -38.13 -5.41
C ARG A 814 29.05 -36.97 -5.43
N SER A 815 28.24 -36.86 -6.48
CA SER A 815 27.22 -35.80 -6.61
C SER A 815 25.92 -36.37 -7.14
N GLY A 816 24.86 -36.29 -6.33
CA GLY A 816 23.54 -36.76 -6.75
C GLY A 816 22.96 -35.98 -7.93
N LYS A 817 23.31 -34.70 -8.09
CA LYS A 817 22.93 -33.92 -9.28
C LYS A 817 23.63 -34.39 -10.54
N LEU A 818 24.93 -34.69 -10.46
CA LEU A 818 25.67 -35.17 -11.61
C LEU A 818 25.18 -36.57 -12.03
N ASP A 819 24.96 -37.45 -11.06
CA ASP A 819 24.45 -38.80 -11.30
C ASP A 819 23.07 -38.71 -11.97
N ARG A 820 22.15 -37.90 -11.44
CA ARG A 820 20.81 -37.70 -12.03
C ARG A 820 20.85 -37.04 -13.42
N LEU A 821 21.72 -36.06 -13.62
CA LEU A 821 21.91 -35.42 -14.92
C LEU A 821 22.40 -36.44 -15.96
N GLN A 822 23.35 -37.31 -15.60
CA GLN A 822 23.87 -38.34 -16.49
C GLN A 822 22.80 -39.35 -16.89
N GLU A 823 21.95 -39.80 -15.95
CA GLU A 823 20.81 -40.66 -16.22
C GLU A 823 19.86 -40.03 -17.25
N MET A 824 19.43 -38.78 -17.00
CA MET A 824 18.50 -38.09 -17.89
C MET A 824 19.11 -37.80 -19.26
N LEU A 825 20.38 -37.39 -19.31
CA LEU A 825 21.07 -37.17 -20.59
C LEU A 825 21.24 -38.46 -21.38
N ALA A 826 21.44 -39.61 -20.73
CA ALA A 826 21.48 -40.89 -21.42
C ALA A 826 20.17 -41.18 -22.17
N GLU A 827 19.02 -40.88 -21.57
CA GLU A 827 17.70 -41.01 -22.22
C GLU A 827 17.54 -40.04 -23.41
N VAL A 828 18.01 -38.80 -23.25
CA VAL A 828 17.98 -37.79 -24.33
C VAL A 828 18.83 -38.23 -25.52
N LEU A 829 20.02 -38.78 -25.26
CA LEU A 829 20.93 -39.27 -26.30
C LEU A 829 20.36 -40.49 -27.04
N VAL A 830 19.73 -41.43 -26.32
CA VAL A 830 19.04 -42.59 -26.92
C VAL A 830 17.90 -42.14 -27.83
N SER A 831 17.22 -41.04 -27.49
CA SER A 831 16.14 -40.47 -28.28
C SER A 831 16.61 -39.66 -29.50
N GLY A 832 17.93 -39.48 -29.67
CA GLY A 832 18.50 -38.65 -30.73
C GLY A 832 18.18 -37.16 -30.58
N GLU A 833 17.89 -36.73 -29.36
CA GLU A 833 17.52 -35.36 -29.03
C GLU A 833 18.74 -34.56 -28.53
N LYS A 834 18.62 -33.22 -28.50
CA LYS A 834 19.71 -32.34 -28.08
C LYS A 834 19.37 -31.62 -26.78
N ALA A 835 20.39 -31.44 -25.93
CA ALA A 835 20.27 -30.86 -24.60
C ALA A 835 21.16 -29.63 -24.40
N LEU A 836 20.62 -28.63 -23.71
CA LEU A 836 21.38 -27.53 -23.11
C LEU A 836 21.54 -27.79 -21.61
N VAL A 837 22.74 -27.56 -21.08
CA VAL A 837 23.01 -27.65 -19.64
C VAL A 837 23.54 -26.31 -19.14
N PHE A 838 22.75 -25.63 -18.32
CA PHE A 838 23.09 -24.34 -17.74
C PHE A 838 23.64 -24.48 -16.33
N THR A 839 24.72 -23.76 -16.03
CA THR A 839 25.28 -23.62 -14.67
C THR A 839 25.70 -22.18 -14.39
N GLN A 840 25.55 -21.69 -13.16
CA GLN A 840 26.02 -20.34 -12.81
C GLN A 840 27.55 -20.23 -12.76
N PHE A 841 28.25 -21.34 -12.53
CA PHE A 841 29.70 -21.36 -12.30
C PHE A 841 30.46 -21.89 -13.52
N ALA A 842 31.38 -21.07 -14.05
CA ALA A 842 32.23 -21.50 -15.16
C ALA A 842 33.13 -22.69 -14.78
N GLU A 843 33.60 -22.73 -13.53
CA GLU A 843 34.38 -23.86 -12.99
C GLU A 843 33.56 -25.17 -13.03
N MET A 844 32.29 -25.13 -12.62
CA MET A 844 31.40 -26.28 -12.72
C MET A 844 31.12 -26.65 -14.18
N GLY A 845 30.99 -25.68 -15.08
CA GLY A 845 30.83 -25.94 -16.51
C GLY A 845 31.97 -26.77 -17.10
N THR A 846 33.22 -26.47 -16.71
CA THR A 846 34.39 -27.27 -17.08
C THR A 846 34.32 -28.70 -16.51
N LEU A 847 33.90 -28.84 -15.24
CA LEU A 847 33.73 -30.16 -14.62
C LEU A 847 32.63 -30.98 -15.32
N LEU A 848 31.50 -30.36 -15.68
CA LEU A 848 30.41 -30.99 -16.44
C LEU A 848 30.90 -31.43 -17.82
N GLN A 849 31.62 -30.56 -18.54
CA GLN A 849 32.18 -30.91 -19.85
C GLN A 849 33.04 -32.18 -19.76
N GLN A 850 33.94 -32.24 -18.77
CA GLN A 850 34.82 -33.40 -18.56
C GLN A 850 34.04 -34.66 -18.15
N ALA A 851 33.11 -34.53 -17.20
CA ALA A 851 32.34 -35.66 -16.69
C ALA A 851 31.40 -36.25 -17.75
N LEU A 852 30.70 -35.40 -18.50
CA LEU A 852 29.78 -35.81 -19.56
C LEU A 852 30.54 -36.39 -20.77
N HIS A 853 31.69 -35.81 -21.12
CA HIS A 853 32.54 -36.37 -22.18
C HIS A 853 33.02 -37.78 -21.82
N ARG A 854 33.47 -38.00 -20.57
CA ARG A 854 33.88 -39.33 -20.10
C ARG A 854 32.73 -40.33 -20.04
N ALA A 855 31.53 -39.89 -19.69
CA ALA A 855 30.36 -40.78 -19.56
C ALA A 855 29.75 -41.17 -20.91
N THR A 856 29.71 -40.24 -21.87
CA THR A 856 29.01 -40.41 -23.15
C THR A 856 29.95 -40.78 -24.30
N GLY A 857 31.24 -40.47 -24.19
CA GLY A 857 32.21 -40.59 -25.28
C GLY A 857 32.03 -39.56 -26.41
N GLN A 858 31.08 -38.62 -26.27
CA GLN A 858 30.76 -37.63 -27.28
C GLN A 858 31.41 -36.28 -26.99
N GLU A 859 31.59 -35.45 -28.01
CA GLU A 859 32.06 -34.08 -27.82
C GLU A 859 31.00 -33.25 -27.07
N ILE A 860 31.43 -32.58 -26.01
CA ILE A 860 30.58 -31.69 -25.22
C ILE A 860 31.02 -30.26 -25.47
N LEU A 861 30.16 -29.46 -26.11
CA LEU A 861 30.44 -28.06 -26.36
C LEU A 861 30.32 -27.27 -25.04
N PHE A 862 31.15 -26.24 -24.86
CA PHE A 862 31.08 -25.38 -23.67
C PHE A 862 31.25 -23.91 -24.02
N LEU A 863 30.28 -23.08 -23.61
CA LEU A 863 30.31 -21.62 -23.79
C LEU A 863 30.29 -20.90 -22.45
N HIS A 864 31.30 -20.07 -22.21
CA HIS A 864 31.45 -19.29 -20.98
C HIS A 864 31.91 -17.85 -21.28
N GLY A 865 31.95 -17.00 -20.26
CA GLY A 865 32.23 -15.56 -20.42
C GLY A 865 33.61 -15.25 -21.00
N GLY A 866 34.58 -16.17 -20.87
CA GLY A 866 35.93 -16.05 -21.39
C GLY A 866 36.08 -16.50 -22.86
N THR A 867 35.05 -17.12 -23.45
CA THR A 867 35.10 -17.57 -24.85
C THR A 867 35.17 -16.34 -25.79
N PRO A 868 36.16 -16.25 -26.70
CA PRO A 868 36.28 -15.15 -27.66
C PRO A 868 35.03 -14.99 -28.53
N VAL A 869 34.66 -13.75 -28.87
CA VAL A 869 33.39 -13.43 -29.57
C VAL A 869 33.26 -14.15 -30.93
N HIS A 870 34.34 -14.30 -31.68
CA HIS A 870 34.32 -15.01 -32.97
C HIS A 870 33.98 -16.51 -32.79
N GLN A 871 34.60 -17.18 -31.81
CA GLN A 871 34.37 -18.60 -31.52
C GLN A 871 32.96 -18.90 -31.02
N ARG A 872 32.28 -17.94 -30.39
CA ARG A 872 30.90 -18.11 -29.91
C ARG A 872 29.93 -18.41 -31.06
N GLY A 873 30.11 -17.74 -32.21
CA GLY A 873 29.30 -17.97 -33.40
C GLY A 873 29.48 -19.39 -33.94
N ASP A 874 30.74 -19.84 -33.99
CA ASP A 874 31.09 -21.17 -34.47
C ASP A 874 30.49 -22.26 -33.58
N LEU A 875 30.63 -22.16 -32.25
CA LEU A 875 30.05 -23.13 -31.30
C LEU A 875 28.52 -23.25 -31.43
N VAL A 876 27.84 -22.11 -31.60
CA VAL A 876 26.37 -22.10 -31.78
C VAL A 876 25.98 -22.73 -33.12
N ALA A 877 26.71 -22.42 -34.20
CA ALA A 877 26.47 -23.02 -35.51
C ALA A 877 26.71 -24.54 -35.50
N ARG A 878 27.78 -25.00 -34.84
CA ARG A 878 28.06 -26.43 -34.65
C ARG A 878 26.94 -27.12 -33.89
N PHE A 879 26.51 -26.58 -32.74
CA PHE A 879 25.40 -27.16 -31.98
C PHE A 879 24.10 -27.23 -32.77
N GLN A 880 23.78 -26.21 -33.56
CA GLN A 880 22.54 -26.16 -34.34
C GLN A 880 22.57 -27.14 -35.53
N ASN A 881 23.71 -27.28 -36.22
CA ASN A 881 23.79 -27.97 -37.51
C ASN A 881 24.43 -29.37 -37.46
N GLU A 882 25.36 -29.64 -36.53
CA GLU A 882 26.09 -30.91 -36.45
C GLU A 882 25.36 -31.92 -35.55
N ALA A 883 25.23 -33.18 -36.00
CA ALA A 883 24.56 -34.23 -35.23
C ALA A 883 25.41 -34.75 -34.05
N ASP A 884 26.73 -34.75 -34.19
CA ASP A 884 27.69 -35.35 -33.25
C ASP A 884 27.94 -34.51 -31.98
N CYS A 885 27.30 -33.35 -31.87
CA CYS A 885 27.37 -32.45 -30.72
C CYS A 885 25.99 -32.31 -30.03
N PRO A 886 25.46 -33.37 -29.40
CA PRO A 886 24.10 -33.34 -28.85
C PRO A 886 23.97 -32.60 -27.51
N ILE A 887 25.09 -32.32 -26.82
CA ILE A 887 25.08 -31.65 -25.52
C ILE A 887 25.90 -30.35 -25.59
N PHE A 888 25.29 -29.24 -25.15
CA PHE A 888 25.95 -27.95 -25.04
C PHE A 888 25.84 -27.41 -23.62
N VAL A 889 26.97 -27.25 -22.94
CA VAL A 889 27.07 -26.64 -21.62
C VAL A 889 27.22 -25.12 -21.76
N LEU A 890 26.48 -24.34 -20.99
CA LEU A 890 26.54 -22.88 -20.99
C LEU A 890 26.61 -22.33 -19.57
N SER A 891 27.47 -21.33 -19.33
CA SER A 891 27.37 -20.58 -18.09
C SER A 891 26.21 -19.56 -18.15
N LEU A 892 25.41 -19.40 -17.08
CA LEU A 892 24.21 -18.55 -17.10
C LEU A 892 24.49 -17.11 -17.55
N LYS A 893 25.65 -16.53 -17.17
CA LYS A 893 26.04 -15.18 -17.62
C LYS A 893 26.42 -15.10 -19.10
N ALA A 894 26.92 -16.19 -19.69
CA ALA A 894 27.31 -16.23 -21.10
C ALA A 894 26.14 -16.68 -22.00
N GLY A 895 25.34 -17.64 -21.54
CA GLY A 895 24.13 -18.15 -22.19
C GLY A 895 22.89 -17.27 -22.00
N GLY A 896 22.89 -16.38 -21.00
CA GLY A 896 21.81 -15.42 -20.75
C GLY A 896 21.67 -14.32 -21.82
N THR A 897 22.48 -14.34 -22.87
CA THR A 897 22.56 -13.26 -23.85
C THR A 897 22.14 -13.75 -25.23
N GLY A 898 21.00 -13.29 -25.76
CA GLY A 898 20.52 -13.28 -27.16
C GLY A 898 20.62 -14.51 -28.09
N LEU A 899 21.32 -15.58 -27.71
CA LEU A 899 21.63 -16.72 -28.57
C LEU A 899 20.35 -17.43 -29.03
N ASN A 900 20.37 -17.96 -30.25
CA ASN A 900 19.31 -18.78 -30.80
C ASN A 900 19.74 -20.26 -30.76
N LEU A 901 19.10 -21.09 -29.92
CA LEU A 901 19.47 -22.49 -29.65
C LEU A 901 18.27 -23.44 -29.84
N THR A 902 17.45 -23.18 -30.86
CA THR A 902 16.22 -23.93 -31.18
C THR A 902 16.39 -25.42 -31.48
N ALA A 903 17.60 -25.92 -31.77
CA ALA A 903 17.82 -27.36 -31.97
C ALA A 903 17.67 -28.18 -30.68
N ALA A 904 17.74 -27.56 -29.50
CA ALA A 904 17.57 -28.25 -28.23
C ALA A 904 16.08 -28.46 -27.90
N SER A 905 15.72 -29.71 -27.55
CA SER A 905 14.40 -30.05 -26.98
C SER A 905 14.46 -30.20 -25.46
N HIS A 906 15.66 -30.36 -24.88
CA HIS A 906 15.86 -30.45 -23.43
C HIS A 906 16.72 -29.31 -22.90
N VAL A 907 16.31 -28.74 -21.77
CA VAL A 907 17.05 -27.69 -21.06
C VAL A 907 17.21 -28.10 -19.60
N PHE A 908 18.45 -28.27 -19.16
CA PHE A 908 18.79 -28.60 -17.78
C PHE A 908 19.37 -27.36 -17.09
N HIS A 909 18.72 -26.89 -16.02
CA HIS A 909 19.31 -25.96 -15.06
C HIS A 909 19.97 -26.76 -13.96
N PHE A 910 21.30 -26.86 -14.01
CA PHE A 910 22.07 -27.70 -13.09
C PHE A 910 22.08 -27.14 -11.67
N ASP A 911 22.04 -25.82 -11.52
CA ASP A 911 22.00 -25.16 -10.22
C ASP A 911 20.91 -24.10 -10.15
N ARG A 912 20.26 -24.00 -8.98
CA ARG A 912 19.11 -23.12 -8.78
C ARG A 912 19.58 -21.69 -8.63
N TRP A 913 19.08 -20.80 -9.48
CA TRP A 913 19.34 -19.36 -9.40
C TRP A 913 18.21 -18.67 -8.65
N TRP A 914 18.56 -17.72 -7.77
CA TRP A 914 17.57 -17.03 -6.91
C TRP A 914 16.63 -16.08 -7.67
N ASN A 915 16.97 -15.70 -8.91
CA ASN A 915 16.16 -14.84 -9.75
C ASN A 915 15.54 -15.64 -10.91
N PRO A 916 14.24 -16.01 -10.84
CA PRO A 916 13.61 -16.84 -11.86
C PRO A 916 13.68 -16.23 -13.27
N ALA A 917 13.74 -14.89 -13.38
CA ALA A 917 13.85 -14.23 -14.68
C ALA A 917 15.13 -14.59 -15.44
N VAL A 918 16.25 -14.82 -14.74
CA VAL A 918 17.53 -15.18 -15.39
C VAL A 918 17.49 -16.61 -15.93
N GLU A 919 16.87 -17.54 -15.20
CA GLU A 919 16.69 -18.91 -15.67
C GLU A 919 15.68 -18.98 -16.81
N ASN A 920 14.56 -18.27 -16.70
CA ASN A 920 13.57 -18.18 -17.76
C ASN A 920 14.21 -17.61 -19.03
N GLN A 921 15.08 -16.60 -18.89
CA GLN A 921 15.87 -16.07 -20.00
C GLN A 921 16.81 -17.14 -20.60
N ALA A 922 17.45 -17.98 -19.79
CA ALA A 922 18.26 -19.07 -20.33
C ALA A 922 17.41 -20.16 -21.03
N THR A 923 16.27 -20.54 -20.46
CA THR A 923 15.30 -21.48 -21.06
C THR A 923 14.76 -20.99 -22.41
N ASP A 924 14.42 -19.71 -22.48
CA ASP A 924 13.87 -19.05 -23.67
C ASP A 924 14.83 -19.01 -24.86
N ARG A 925 16.09 -19.44 -24.70
CA ARG A 925 17.03 -19.64 -25.81
C ARG A 925 16.70 -20.87 -26.66
N ALA A 926 16.16 -21.92 -26.03
CA ALA A 926 15.63 -23.10 -26.71
C ALA A 926 14.13 -22.96 -27.01
N TYR A 927 13.37 -22.31 -26.12
CA TYR A 927 11.94 -22.04 -26.30
C TYR A 927 11.70 -20.71 -27.05
N ARG A 928 12.05 -20.70 -28.34
CA ARG A 928 12.01 -19.53 -29.21
C ARG A 928 11.31 -19.85 -30.54
N ILE A 929 10.81 -18.84 -31.23
CA ILE A 929 10.22 -18.98 -32.57
C ILE A 929 11.23 -19.65 -33.51
N GLY A 930 10.79 -20.70 -34.21
CA GLY A 930 11.65 -21.63 -34.96
C GLY A 930 11.84 -22.98 -34.27
N GLN A 931 11.45 -23.10 -33.00
CA GLN A 931 11.30 -24.37 -32.32
C GLN A 931 10.09 -25.14 -32.87
N THR A 932 10.32 -26.38 -33.28
CA THR A 932 9.27 -27.27 -33.84
C THR A 932 8.94 -28.43 -32.90
N ARG A 933 9.74 -28.64 -31.86
CA ARG A 933 9.60 -29.72 -30.88
C ARG A 933 9.15 -29.17 -29.53
N ARG A 934 8.47 -30.01 -28.74
CA ARG A 934 8.16 -29.70 -27.34
C ARG A 934 9.47 -29.47 -26.58
N VAL A 935 9.51 -28.46 -25.72
CA VAL A 935 10.70 -28.14 -24.91
C VAL A 935 10.47 -28.58 -23.47
N GLN A 936 11.32 -29.49 -22.99
CA GLN A 936 11.33 -29.96 -21.61
C GLN A 936 12.41 -29.22 -20.83
N VAL A 937 12.03 -28.64 -19.69
CA VAL A 937 12.91 -27.83 -18.85
C VAL A 937 13.02 -28.51 -17.50
N HIS A 938 14.23 -28.95 -17.17
CA HIS A 938 14.54 -29.67 -15.95
C HIS A 938 15.31 -28.77 -14.99
N LYS A 939 14.74 -28.48 -13.83
CA LYS A 939 15.36 -27.67 -12.77
C LYS A 939 15.88 -28.62 -11.70
N LEU A 940 17.20 -28.84 -11.64
CA LEU A 940 17.81 -29.75 -10.67
C LEU A 940 17.94 -29.05 -9.30
N ILE A 941 17.38 -29.68 -8.28
CA ILE A 941 17.29 -29.13 -6.92
C ILE A 941 17.81 -30.20 -5.95
N CYS A 942 18.79 -29.83 -5.11
CA CYS A 942 19.20 -30.72 -4.03
C CYS A 942 18.17 -30.75 -2.88
N SER A 943 17.60 -31.91 -2.62
CA SER A 943 16.62 -32.12 -1.55
C SER A 943 17.22 -31.85 -0.17
N GLY A 944 16.44 -31.23 0.71
CA GLY A 944 16.80 -30.97 2.10
C GLY A 944 17.86 -29.89 2.26
N THR A 945 18.22 -29.18 1.19
CA THR A 945 19.26 -28.14 1.20
C THR A 945 18.69 -26.74 1.02
N LEU A 946 19.58 -25.74 1.04
CA LEU A 946 19.22 -24.37 0.71
C LEU A 946 18.53 -24.24 -0.65
N GLU A 947 18.81 -25.12 -1.62
CA GLU A 947 18.23 -24.99 -2.95
C GLU A 947 16.72 -25.27 -2.95
N GLU A 948 16.27 -26.27 -2.19
CA GLU A 948 14.85 -26.55 -2.01
C GLU A 948 14.17 -25.43 -1.23
N LYS A 949 14.79 -24.92 -0.17
CA LYS A 949 14.24 -23.79 0.59
C LYS A 949 14.15 -22.52 -0.24
N ILE A 950 15.17 -22.22 -1.06
CA ILE A 950 15.13 -21.10 -2.01
C ILE A 950 14.02 -21.31 -3.04
N ASP A 951 13.85 -22.53 -3.56
CA ASP A 951 12.81 -22.84 -4.53
C ASP A 951 11.40 -22.62 -3.96
N SER A 952 11.13 -23.12 -2.74
CA SER A 952 9.88 -22.87 -2.03
C SER A 952 9.63 -21.38 -1.80
N LEU A 953 10.67 -20.62 -1.41
CA LEU A 953 10.56 -19.17 -1.24
C LEU A 953 10.30 -18.43 -2.56
N ILE A 954 10.84 -18.91 -3.68
CA ILE A 954 10.56 -18.35 -5.01
C ILE A 954 9.09 -18.61 -5.37
N ASP A 955 8.58 -19.82 -5.14
CA ASP A 955 7.19 -20.19 -5.43
C ASP A 955 6.19 -19.40 -4.58
N GLU A 956 6.42 -19.31 -3.26
CA GLU A 956 5.58 -18.50 -2.36
C GLU A 956 5.54 -17.03 -2.80
N LYS A 957 6.70 -16.48 -3.18
CA LYS A 957 6.78 -15.10 -3.67
C LYS A 957 6.16 -14.93 -5.05
N GLN A 958 6.28 -15.90 -5.96
CA GLN A 958 5.60 -15.86 -7.26
C GLN A 958 4.07 -15.90 -7.09
N ALA A 959 3.56 -16.71 -6.15
CA ALA A 959 2.13 -16.79 -5.85
C ALA A 959 1.58 -15.51 -5.19
N LEU A 960 2.38 -14.86 -4.34
CA LEU A 960 2.03 -13.59 -3.70
C LEU A 960 2.30 -12.35 -4.56
N ALA A 961 3.17 -12.47 -5.58
CA ALA A 961 3.75 -11.33 -6.25
C ALA A 961 4.03 -11.57 -7.74
N GLY A 962 3.04 -11.25 -8.57
CA GLY A 962 3.31 -10.61 -9.86
C GLY A 962 4.01 -9.24 -9.75
N GLN A 963 4.57 -8.84 -8.59
CA GLN A 963 5.11 -7.48 -8.37
C GLN A 963 6.39 -7.33 -7.52
N ILE A 964 6.97 -8.34 -6.86
CA ILE A 964 8.07 -8.06 -5.90
C ILE A 964 9.07 -9.22 -5.79
N ILE A 965 9.92 -9.42 -6.80
CA ILE A 965 11.18 -10.15 -6.63
C ILE A 965 12.33 -9.20 -6.99
N GLY A 966 13.00 -8.67 -5.96
CA GLY A 966 14.19 -7.84 -6.15
C GLY A 966 15.28 -8.60 -6.92
N SER A 967 15.89 -7.96 -7.92
CA SER A 967 16.87 -8.58 -8.83
C SER A 967 18.27 -8.78 -8.23
N GLY A 968 18.37 -9.11 -6.94
CA GLY A 968 19.66 -9.30 -6.27
C GLY A 968 19.58 -10.24 -5.08
N GLU A 969 20.74 -10.70 -4.64
CA GLU A 969 20.96 -11.48 -3.40
C GLU A 969 20.59 -10.68 -2.14
N GLN A 970 20.20 -9.41 -2.30
CA GLN A 970 20.03 -8.45 -1.23
C GLN A 970 18.94 -8.86 -0.23
N TRP A 971 17.83 -9.44 -0.71
CA TRP A 971 16.77 -9.94 0.17
C TRP A 971 17.22 -11.11 1.04
N LEU A 972 18.15 -11.96 0.54
CA LEU A 972 18.76 -13.05 1.32
C LEU A 972 19.69 -12.49 2.39
N THR A 973 20.42 -11.41 2.08
CA THR A 973 21.31 -10.76 3.06
C THR A 973 20.59 -9.93 4.13
N GLU A 974 19.30 -9.67 3.93
CA GLU A 974 18.43 -8.89 4.83
C GLU A 974 17.57 -9.77 5.75
N LEU A 975 17.61 -11.10 5.58
CA LEU A 975 17.00 -12.06 6.51
C LEU A 975 17.63 -11.95 7.90
N ASP A 976 16.80 -12.11 8.94
CA ASP A 976 17.26 -12.19 10.33
C ASP A 976 18.00 -13.52 10.59
N ASP A 977 18.63 -13.64 11.76
CA ASP A 977 19.48 -14.80 12.07
C ASP A 977 18.69 -16.10 12.20
N ASP A 978 17.43 -16.05 12.64
CA ASP A 978 16.56 -17.22 12.76
C ASP A 978 16.08 -17.69 11.39
N GLN A 979 15.73 -16.76 10.51
CA GLN A 979 15.40 -17.02 9.10
C GLN A 979 16.59 -17.58 8.32
N LEU A 980 17.79 -17.06 8.56
CA LEU A 980 19.01 -17.60 7.94
C LEU A 980 19.36 -18.99 8.46
N ARG A 981 19.19 -19.22 9.77
CA ARG A 981 19.38 -20.54 10.37
C ARG A 981 18.43 -21.54 9.75
N ASP A 982 17.15 -21.21 9.63
CA ASP A 982 16.21 -22.08 8.93
C ASP A 982 16.64 -22.28 7.47
N LEU A 983 16.96 -21.23 6.73
CA LEU A 983 17.39 -21.34 5.32
C LEU A 983 18.59 -22.28 5.11
N PHE A 984 19.55 -22.29 6.03
CA PHE A 984 20.76 -23.12 5.92
C PHE A 984 20.59 -24.52 6.49
N GLN A 985 19.71 -24.70 7.48
CA GLN A 985 19.51 -25.99 8.13
C GLN A 985 18.99 -27.05 7.17
N MET A 986 19.64 -28.21 7.23
CA MET A 986 19.26 -29.39 6.46
C MET A 986 18.08 -30.09 7.15
N ASN A 987 17.07 -30.51 6.38
CA ASN A 987 15.91 -31.21 6.93
C ASN A 987 16.31 -32.63 7.38
N GLN A 988 16.28 -32.89 8.69
CA GLN A 988 16.71 -34.18 9.28
C GLN A 988 15.88 -35.40 8.85
N ALA A 989 14.65 -35.20 8.37
CA ALA A 989 13.79 -36.28 7.89
C ALA A 989 14.34 -36.98 6.63
N GLU A 990 15.17 -36.30 5.83
CA GLU A 990 15.75 -36.87 4.61
C GLU A 990 17.09 -37.59 4.83
N LEU A 991 17.76 -37.35 5.96
CA LEU A 991 18.94 -38.11 6.38
C LEU A 991 18.62 -39.59 6.66
N ALA A 992 17.35 -39.93 6.91
CA ALA A 992 16.92 -41.31 7.14
C ALA A 992 16.94 -42.19 5.87
N TRP A 993 17.11 -41.58 4.69
CA TRP A 993 17.10 -42.27 3.39
C TRP A 993 18.50 -42.45 2.76
N VAL A 994 19.57 -41.91 3.37
CA VAL A 994 20.98 -41.99 2.94
C VAL A 994 21.78 -42.94 3.84
#